data_AF-A0A496VL89-F1
#
_entry.id   AF-A0A496VL89-F1
#
_cell.length_a   1.000
_cell.length_b   1.000
_cell.length_c   1.000
_cell.angle_alpha   90.00
_cell.angle_beta   90.00
_cell.angle_gamma   90.00
#
_symmetry.space_group_name_H-M   'P 1'
#
loop_
_entity.id
_entity.type
_entity.pdbx_description
1 polymer ?
#
loop_
_entity_poly.entity_id
_entity_poly.type
_entity_poly.pdbx_seq_one_letter_code
_entity_poly.pdbx_strand_id
1 'polypeptide(L)'
;MTHFYKTNFSLIASLLLCFAPMVAGADNTIWQGESGDLNIRWTEADITAMGADENILFSARALAEKDFEADFLAEQSLDKDNPCEYERSFTLLSVVGNIASLEDAQYINCQSMPHPSVETRFMAIDLAQSGQMVKLTEFFAKSDILKALLADAVIKSALKKSGAKTPATLTTLYEALEWSHITVKDCEYRLTADFLSRFAFHHVKKNQVALRLDLPPVAHVCNSTNIKLGFYLSIPSAWKKTFDNARRGKVGFLMEQRQKIADQKSTKVSFSTETYSKEKVCTTESKQVDVEYHTVVSGEALYSIAKKYAHSITEIAAWNDLQPPYNLSIGQKLQVSAPVLVVATETRIQKDTIHKTLPEFVFKLIGEAQEEHEVAIKAIEICRDNKSEPFQTLKAGTPVSELKIEDINFDSYKDIRLMANSGVNTYYLCWLFEPETAQFVFSEAFSEIALLEVDAEKQLIKSTWKVNAADHEGTDFYKVIDNKPVLVKREEIYREENRVKVVVQERVGDEMKIVSEKIKSESKEPVTEEPVTEKPVTEKQAKERVKQRIMIASGVNVRSAPKLNARRLGELSFGTVVKELARSKNRVKIGKTKDYWYQIEMPGGEIGWTFGNLSSAIAPNKKGETYLEIAQQRLLKKLNWSNQKALLDFLAQVKEEVQSPPEIAVELALLYFSTLQKKLDQLSNDNQPEKSPYHEWLKELEQKELINPIGDDWIINADVYWQLHNAYYPLPVAERIAWVGANAPLGGECEGFLECALDWMNHTSLKYLKYHPTGEHVEKVINELMELLNNDMVEVTEKDVALPRLLAVLQSTVERINHPDKSKILRKIKERQQLLVK
;
A
#
# COMPACT_ATOMS: atom_id res chain seq x y z
N MET A 1 -3.96 42.19 -23.18
CA MET A 1 -5.31 42.02 -23.76
C MET A 1 -6.13 41.23 -22.74
N THR A 2 -6.69 41.84 -21.71
CA THR A 2 -8.09 42.37 -21.62
C THR A 2 -9.16 41.34 -22.06
N HIS A 3 -9.84 40.65 -21.13
CA HIS A 3 -11.18 41.00 -20.62
C HIS A 3 -11.91 39.86 -19.85
N PHE A 4 -12.56 40.26 -18.73
CA PHE A 4 -13.77 39.74 -18.03
C PHE A 4 -13.89 38.23 -17.72
N TYR A 5 -14.13 37.79 -16.47
CA TYR A 5 -15.28 38.13 -15.62
C TYR A 5 -14.93 38.25 -14.13
N LYS A 6 -15.55 39.23 -13.48
CA LYS A 6 -15.65 39.43 -12.04
C LYS A 6 -17.16 39.52 -11.71
N THR A 7 -17.51 39.20 -10.46
CA THR A 7 -18.76 39.47 -9.71
C THR A 7 -19.98 38.58 -9.99
N ASN A 8 -20.45 37.80 -9.01
CA ASN A 8 -21.33 38.24 -7.92
C ASN A 8 -21.62 37.09 -6.93
N PHE A 9 -21.08 37.16 -5.72
CA PHE A 9 -21.63 36.48 -4.54
C PHE A 9 -22.74 37.38 -3.98
N SER A 10 -23.98 36.92 -4.05
CA SER A 10 -25.10 37.58 -3.38
C SER A 10 -25.46 36.78 -2.13
N LEU A 11 -25.20 37.38 -0.96
CA LEU A 11 -25.84 37.00 0.29
C LEU A 11 -27.36 37.17 0.16
N ILE A 12 -28.14 36.13 0.47
CA ILE A 12 -29.55 36.21 0.86
C ILE A 12 -29.70 35.17 1.99
N ALA A 13 -29.52 35.57 3.25
CA ALA A 13 -30.57 36.07 4.15
C ALA A 13 -31.64 35.01 4.46
N SER A 14 -31.43 34.34 5.60
CA SER A 14 -32.35 33.43 6.28
C SER A 14 -33.69 34.11 6.57
N LEU A 15 -34.79 33.48 6.14
CA LEU A 15 -36.13 33.79 6.64
C LEU A 15 -36.91 32.49 6.86
N LEU A 16 -37.28 32.25 8.13
CA LEU A 16 -38.32 31.31 8.53
C LEU A 16 -39.66 31.67 7.85
N LEU A 17 -40.40 30.68 7.35
CA LEU A 17 -41.88 30.61 7.44
C LEU A 17 -42.43 29.25 6.94
N CYS A 18 -43.04 28.53 7.91
CA CYS A 18 -44.26 27.70 7.88
C CYS A 18 -44.57 26.68 6.74
N PHE A 19 -44.91 25.47 7.20
CA PHE A 19 -45.52 24.32 6.51
C PHE A 19 -46.72 24.61 5.59
N ALA A 20 -46.73 23.98 4.40
CA ALA A 20 -47.90 23.34 3.76
C ALA A 20 -47.43 22.30 2.71
N PRO A 21 -48.15 21.17 2.49
CA PRO A 21 -47.67 20.07 1.66
C PRO A 21 -47.87 20.38 0.17
N MET A 22 -46.80 20.25 -0.64
CA MET A 22 -46.91 20.33 -2.10
C MET A 22 -47.24 18.96 -2.69
N VAL A 23 -48.39 18.87 -3.34
CA VAL A 23 -48.71 17.81 -4.31
C VAL A 23 -48.61 18.40 -5.73
N ALA A 24 -47.79 17.74 -6.56
CA ALA A 24 -47.76 17.64 -8.03
C ALA A 24 -47.50 18.87 -8.95
N GLY A 25 -46.47 18.75 -9.82
CA GLY A 25 -46.58 19.13 -11.25
C GLY A 25 -45.36 19.78 -11.94
N ALA A 26 -44.55 18.99 -12.68
CA ALA A 26 -43.95 19.32 -13.99
C ALA A 26 -43.27 18.06 -14.57
N ASP A 27 -43.80 17.49 -15.65
CA ASP A 27 -43.35 16.21 -16.21
C ASP A 27 -42.09 16.38 -17.10
N ASN A 28 -40.92 16.55 -16.49
CA ASN A 28 -39.60 16.58 -17.15
C ASN A 28 -39.12 15.17 -17.56
N THR A 29 -39.98 14.39 -18.22
CA THR A 29 -39.63 13.05 -18.72
C THR A 29 -38.70 13.16 -19.94
N ILE A 30 -37.48 12.67 -19.79
CA ILE A 30 -36.46 12.55 -20.83
C ILE A 30 -36.82 11.37 -21.76
N TRP A 31 -37.21 10.24 -21.18
CA TRP A 31 -37.63 9.06 -21.92
C TRP A 31 -38.58 8.21 -21.08
N GLN A 32 -39.57 7.58 -21.73
CA GLN A 32 -40.39 6.57 -21.11
C GLN A 32 -40.64 5.44 -22.10
N GLY A 33 -40.59 4.20 -21.64
CA GLY A 33 -40.86 3.05 -22.48
C GLY A 33 -40.90 1.74 -21.70
N GLU A 34 -41.47 0.73 -22.34
CA GLU A 34 -41.50 -0.62 -21.82
C GLU A 34 -40.24 -1.38 -22.24
N SER A 35 -39.72 -2.23 -21.35
CA SER A 35 -38.69 -3.22 -21.68
C SER A 35 -38.57 -4.32 -20.61
N GLY A 36 -38.52 -5.58 -21.04
CA GLY A 36 -38.37 -6.72 -20.12
C GLY A 36 -39.50 -6.84 -19.09
N ASP A 37 -40.73 -6.56 -19.50
CA ASP A 37 -41.93 -6.48 -18.64
C ASP A 37 -41.89 -5.38 -17.58
N LEU A 38 -40.99 -4.40 -17.73
CA LEU A 38 -40.88 -3.21 -16.88
C LEU A 38 -41.38 -1.97 -17.60
N ASN A 39 -42.05 -1.08 -16.87
CA ASN A 39 -42.30 0.29 -17.30
C ASN A 39 -41.19 1.19 -16.76
N ILE A 40 -40.35 1.71 -17.67
CA ILE A 40 -39.18 2.49 -17.31
C ILE A 40 -39.44 3.96 -17.63
N ARG A 41 -39.24 4.82 -16.64
CA ARG A 41 -39.38 6.27 -16.77
C ARG A 41 -38.09 6.96 -16.36
N TRP A 42 -37.54 7.76 -17.27
CA TRP A 42 -36.35 8.55 -17.07
C TRP A 42 -36.71 10.03 -17.07
N THR A 43 -36.44 10.71 -15.97
CA THR A 43 -36.63 12.14 -15.76
C THR A 43 -35.33 12.80 -15.31
N GLU A 44 -35.28 14.12 -15.27
CA GLU A 44 -34.14 14.85 -14.69
C GLU A 44 -33.98 14.59 -13.17
N ALA A 45 -35.02 14.12 -12.49
CA ALA A 45 -35.03 13.87 -11.04
C ALA A 45 -34.81 12.40 -10.63
N ASP A 46 -35.21 11.45 -11.48
CA ASP A 46 -35.07 10.01 -11.21
C ASP A 46 -35.12 9.16 -12.49
N ILE A 47 -34.54 7.96 -12.43
CA ILE A 47 -34.78 6.83 -13.35
C ILE A 47 -35.50 5.75 -12.55
N THR A 48 -36.77 5.50 -12.87
CA THR A 48 -37.56 4.46 -12.22
C THR A 48 -37.85 3.31 -13.17
N ALA A 49 -37.88 2.09 -12.63
CA ALA A 49 -38.40 0.92 -13.30
C ALA A 49 -39.48 0.28 -12.43
N MET A 50 -40.68 0.10 -13.00
CA MET A 50 -41.84 -0.46 -12.31
C MET A 50 -42.21 -1.82 -12.89
N GLY A 51 -42.57 -2.75 -12.00
CA GLY A 51 -43.15 -4.04 -12.38
C GLY A 51 -44.57 -3.91 -12.90
N ALA A 52 -45.13 -5.03 -13.37
CA ALA A 52 -46.52 -5.09 -13.84
C ALA A 52 -47.56 -4.84 -12.72
N ASP A 53 -47.15 -4.96 -11.45
CA ASP A 53 -47.93 -4.65 -10.24
C ASP A 53 -47.78 -3.19 -9.78
N GLU A 54 -47.15 -2.34 -10.60
CA GLU A 54 -46.86 -0.92 -10.33
C GLU A 54 -45.88 -0.69 -9.16
N ASN A 55 -45.27 -1.73 -8.61
CA ASN A 55 -44.22 -1.58 -7.61
C ASN A 55 -42.93 -1.05 -8.25
N ILE A 56 -42.32 -0.04 -7.63
CA ILE A 56 -41.01 0.48 -8.04
C ILE A 56 -39.95 -0.55 -7.66
N LEU A 57 -39.32 -1.16 -8.66
CA LEU A 57 -38.25 -2.14 -8.48
C LEU A 57 -36.88 -1.46 -8.42
N PHE A 58 -36.70 -0.36 -9.15
CA PHE A 58 -35.46 0.43 -9.18
C PHE A 58 -35.77 1.93 -9.19
N SER A 59 -34.96 2.70 -8.45
CA SER A 59 -34.90 4.16 -8.48
C SER A 59 -33.43 4.60 -8.39
N ALA A 60 -32.96 5.35 -9.38
CA ALA A 60 -31.60 5.90 -9.37
C ALA A 60 -31.40 6.93 -8.26
N ARG A 61 -32.46 7.66 -7.89
CA ARG A 61 -32.47 8.56 -6.73
C ARG A 61 -32.32 7.79 -5.42
N ALA A 62 -33.08 6.72 -5.23
CA ALA A 62 -32.99 5.89 -4.03
C ALA A 62 -31.61 5.21 -3.92
N LEU A 63 -31.02 4.80 -5.05
CA LEU A 63 -29.64 4.30 -5.09
C LEU A 63 -28.65 5.36 -4.63
N ALA A 64 -28.74 6.59 -5.15
CA ALA A 64 -27.86 7.69 -4.75
C ALA A 64 -28.05 8.07 -3.27
N GLU A 65 -29.28 8.06 -2.76
CA GLU A 65 -29.59 8.34 -1.35
C GLU A 65 -29.01 7.28 -0.43
N LYS A 66 -29.20 5.99 -0.76
CA LYS A 66 -28.63 4.87 -0.01
C LYS A 66 -27.11 4.96 0.09
N ASP A 67 -26.45 5.24 -1.04
CA ASP A 67 -24.99 5.36 -1.06
C ASP A 67 -24.52 6.57 -0.25
N PHE A 68 -25.22 7.72 -0.34
CA PHE A 68 -24.93 8.88 0.50
C PHE A 68 -25.11 8.62 2.00
N GLU A 69 -26.19 7.96 2.41
CA GLU A 69 -26.41 7.62 3.83
C GLU A 69 -25.32 6.67 4.36
N ALA A 70 -24.91 5.69 3.55
CA ALA A 70 -23.85 4.75 3.91
C ALA A 70 -22.49 5.44 4.05
N ASP A 71 -22.12 6.27 3.07
CA ASP A 71 -20.80 6.89 2.99
C ASP A 71 -20.62 8.06 3.99
N PHE A 72 -21.71 8.80 4.29
CA PHE A 72 -21.61 10.07 5.03
C PHE A 72 -22.38 10.16 6.34
N LEU A 73 -23.32 9.24 6.63
CA LEU A 73 -24.18 9.33 7.82
C LEU A 73 -24.13 8.10 8.75
N ALA A 74 -23.32 7.08 8.45
CA ALA A 74 -23.09 5.95 9.34
C ALA A 74 -22.36 6.39 10.63
N GLU A 75 -22.55 5.71 11.76
CA GLU A 75 -21.98 6.12 13.08
C GLU A 75 -20.45 6.24 13.13
N GLN A 76 -19.75 5.78 12.08
CA GLN A 76 -18.30 5.82 11.91
C GLN A 76 -17.81 6.80 10.82
N SER A 77 -18.70 7.46 10.07
CA SER A 77 -18.28 8.38 8.99
C SER A 77 -17.96 9.77 9.54
N LEU A 78 -16.77 10.25 9.16
CA LEU A 78 -16.15 11.58 9.31
C LEU A 78 -16.98 12.65 10.05
N ASP A 79 -16.42 13.05 11.20
CA ASP A 79 -16.51 14.35 11.86
C ASP A 79 -17.78 15.18 11.59
N LYS A 80 -18.71 15.24 12.55
CA LYS A 80 -19.94 16.05 12.49
C LYS A 80 -19.68 17.54 12.25
N ASP A 81 -18.43 17.98 12.41
CA ASP A 81 -17.97 19.35 12.20
C ASP A 81 -17.49 19.63 10.75
N ASN A 82 -17.62 18.66 9.82
CA ASN A 82 -17.12 18.78 8.44
C ASN A 82 -18.20 18.53 7.36
N PRO A 83 -18.76 19.59 6.75
CA PRO A 83 -19.82 19.45 5.76
C PRO A 83 -19.32 18.92 4.42
N CYS A 84 -20.13 18.06 3.79
CA CYS A 84 -19.87 17.44 2.49
C CYS A 84 -21.05 17.64 1.53
N GLU A 85 -20.75 18.07 0.31
CA GLU A 85 -21.66 18.10 -0.82
C GLU A 85 -21.44 16.86 -1.70
N TYR A 86 -22.51 16.13 -1.98
CA TYR A 86 -22.52 14.95 -2.83
C TYR A 86 -23.48 15.19 -3.99
N GLU A 87 -23.00 15.10 -5.23
CA GLU A 87 -23.82 15.10 -6.45
C GLU A 87 -23.56 13.82 -7.24
N ARG A 88 -24.64 13.20 -7.73
CA ARG A 88 -24.58 12.06 -8.63
C ARG A 88 -25.45 12.31 -9.84
N SER A 89 -24.91 12.03 -11.03
CA SER A 89 -25.61 12.15 -12.29
C SER A 89 -25.65 10.82 -13.04
N PHE A 90 -26.84 10.42 -13.45
CA PHE A 90 -27.07 9.19 -14.21
C PHE A 90 -27.56 9.50 -15.62
N THR A 91 -26.94 8.87 -16.61
CA THR A 91 -27.40 8.92 -18.00
C THR A 91 -27.71 7.53 -18.51
N LEU A 92 -28.95 7.29 -18.95
CA LEU A 92 -29.36 6.00 -19.52
C LEU A 92 -28.77 5.84 -20.93
N LEU A 93 -27.82 4.93 -21.07
CA LEU A 93 -27.10 4.65 -22.32
C LEU A 93 -27.84 3.65 -23.20
N SER A 94 -28.34 2.56 -22.64
CA SER A 94 -29.14 1.58 -23.40
C SER A 94 -30.09 0.82 -22.48
N VAL A 95 -31.19 0.33 -23.04
CA VAL A 95 -32.17 -0.54 -22.37
C VAL A 95 -32.48 -1.72 -23.30
N VAL A 96 -32.10 -2.93 -22.90
CA VAL A 96 -32.30 -4.15 -23.70
C VAL A 96 -32.86 -5.25 -22.79
N GLY A 97 -34.17 -5.49 -22.89
CA GLY A 97 -34.86 -6.34 -21.91
C GLY A 97 -34.92 -5.61 -20.56
N ASN A 98 -34.67 -6.31 -19.46
CA ASN A 98 -34.54 -5.72 -18.13
C ASN A 98 -33.16 -5.07 -17.88
N ILE A 99 -32.22 -5.16 -18.83
CA ILE A 99 -30.86 -4.68 -18.64
C ILE A 99 -30.74 -3.22 -19.07
N ALA A 100 -30.29 -2.37 -18.16
CA ALA A 100 -29.93 -0.99 -18.44
C ALA A 100 -28.41 -0.82 -18.39
N SER A 101 -27.87 -0.06 -19.33
CA SER A 101 -26.51 0.48 -19.23
C SER A 101 -26.61 1.95 -18.88
N LEU A 102 -25.91 2.38 -17.84
CA LEU A 102 -25.86 3.74 -17.31
C LEU A 102 -24.45 4.31 -17.45
N GLU A 103 -24.34 5.61 -17.68
CA GLU A 103 -23.16 6.39 -17.32
C GLU A 103 -23.46 7.03 -15.96
N ASP A 104 -22.68 6.68 -14.95
CA ASP A 104 -22.77 7.13 -13.57
C ASP A 104 -21.61 8.08 -13.29
N ALA A 105 -21.90 9.35 -13.02
CA ALA A 105 -20.93 10.37 -12.68
C ALA A 105 -21.16 10.85 -11.24
N GLN A 106 -20.13 10.77 -10.41
CA GLN A 106 -20.16 11.13 -9.00
C GLN A 106 -19.23 12.31 -8.75
N TYR A 107 -19.69 13.26 -7.94
CA TYR A 107 -18.96 14.44 -7.50
C TYR A 107 -19.10 14.56 -5.97
N ILE A 108 -17.97 14.61 -5.26
CA ILE A 108 -17.92 14.81 -3.80
C ILE A 108 -17.05 16.02 -3.49
N ASN A 109 -17.53 16.89 -2.61
CA ASN A 109 -16.76 18.04 -2.12
C ASN A 109 -16.99 18.21 -0.61
N CYS A 110 -16.00 17.83 0.19
CA CYS A 110 -16.00 18.02 1.63
C CYS A 110 -15.07 19.17 2.02
N GLN A 111 -15.38 19.91 3.09
CA GLN A 111 -14.56 21.04 3.53
C GLN A 111 -13.14 20.63 3.96
N SER A 112 -12.94 19.40 4.43
CA SER A 112 -11.61 18.84 4.73
C SER A 112 -10.80 18.40 3.51
N MET A 113 -11.41 18.24 2.34
CA MET A 113 -10.72 17.76 1.15
C MET A 113 -10.01 18.92 0.44
N PRO A 114 -8.73 18.75 0.03
CA PRO A 114 -7.99 19.80 -0.65
C PRO A 114 -8.56 20.09 -2.05
N HIS A 115 -9.27 19.13 -2.66
CA HIS A 115 -9.92 19.22 -3.97
C HIS A 115 -11.19 18.35 -4.00
N PRO A 116 -12.19 18.64 -4.84
CA PRO A 116 -13.35 17.78 -5.02
C PRO A 116 -12.98 16.48 -5.76
N SER A 117 -13.60 15.37 -5.37
CA SER A 117 -13.47 14.06 -6.03
C SER A 117 -14.49 13.93 -7.16
N VAL A 118 -14.05 13.46 -8.33
CA VAL A 118 -14.91 13.23 -9.50
C VAL A 118 -14.63 11.87 -10.09
N GLU A 119 -15.64 11.02 -10.17
CA GLU A 119 -15.60 9.70 -10.81
C GLU A 119 -16.66 9.65 -11.92
N THR A 120 -16.36 8.98 -13.04
CA THR A 120 -17.36 8.61 -14.04
C THR A 120 -17.14 7.17 -14.44
N ARG A 121 -18.22 6.39 -14.61
CA ARG A 121 -18.14 4.97 -14.99
C ARG A 121 -19.36 4.51 -15.78
N PHE A 122 -19.17 3.51 -16.63
CA PHE A 122 -20.30 2.72 -17.13
C PHE A 122 -20.76 1.71 -16.10
N MET A 123 -22.07 1.48 -15.99
CA MET A 123 -22.66 0.42 -15.18
C MET A 123 -23.73 -0.32 -15.98
N ALA A 124 -23.61 -1.63 -16.12
CA ALA A 124 -24.68 -2.47 -16.62
C ALA A 124 -25.43 -3.09 -15.44
N ILE A 125 -26.73 -2.85 -15.34
CA ILE A 125 -27.59 -3.26 -14.22
C ILE A 125 -28.86 -3.98 -14.70
N ASP A 126 -29.39 -4.87 -13.86
CA ASP A 126 -30.71 -5.48 -14.01
C ASP A 126 -31.76 -4.68 -13.24
N LEU A 127 -32.63 -3.99 -13.97
CA LEU A 127 -33.70 -3.16 -13.41
C LEU A 127 -34.80 -3.98 -12.71
N ALA A 128 -34.96 -5.27 -13.04
CA ALA A 128 -35.93 -6.14 -12.38
C ALA A 128 -35.42 -6.66 -11.03
N GLN A 129 -34.10 -6.63 -10.81
CA GLN A 129 -33.43 -7.04 -9.57
C GLN A 129 -32.85 -5.83 -8.84
N SER A 130 -33.64 -4.76 -8.75
CA SER A 130 -33.31 -3.54 -8.00
C SER A 130 -31.95 -2.92 -8.34
N GLY A 131 -31.53 -3.03 -9.60
CA GLY A 131 -30.31 -2.41 -10.09
C GLY A 131 -29.03 -3.22 -9.83
N GLN A 132 -29.15 -4.52 -9.55
CA GLN A 132 -27.99 -5.40 -9.41
C GLN A 132 -27.08 -5.36 -10.65
N MET A 133 -25.77 -5.26 -10.46
CA MET A 133 -24.79 -5.25 -11.55
C MET A 133 -24.78 -6.57 -12.34
N VAL A 134 -24.71 -6.49 -13.66
CA VAL A 134 -24.64 -7.66 -14.56
C VAL A 134 -23.33 -7.71 -15.34
N LYS A 135 -22.83 -8.92 -15.58
CA LYS A 135 -21.58 -9.18 -16.32
C LYS A 135 -21.86 -9.57 -17.76
N LEU A 136 -20.99 -9.17 -18.69
CA LEU A 136 -21.00 -9.62 -20.09
C LEU A 136 -21.08 -11.13 -20.25
N THR A 137 -20.48 -11.88 -19.31
CA THR A 137 -20.46 -13.35 -19.31
C THR A 137 -21.81 -14.00 -19.05
N GLU A 138 -22.81 -13.24 -18.61
CA GLU A 138 -24.19 -13.72 -18.48
C GLU A 138 -24.91 -13.78 -19.83
N PHE A 139 -24.44 -13.00 -20.82
CA PHE A 139 -25.02 -12.91 -22.15
C PHE A 139 -24.18 -13.62 -23.21
N PHE A 140 -22.85 -13.56 -23.10
CA PHE A 140 -21.93 -14.06 -24.12
C PHE A 140 -20.93 -15.08 -23.57
N ALA A 141 -20.51 -16.01 -24.43
CA ALA A 141 -19.50 -16.98 -24.06
C ALA A 141 -18.17 -16.30 -23.71
N LYS A 142 -17.55 -16.73 -22.61
CA LYS A 142 -16.24 -16.22 -22.14
C LYS A 142 -15.16 -16.26 -23.24
N SER A 143 -15.18 -17.30 -24.07
CA SER A 143 -14.25 -17.47 -25.20
C SER A 143 -14.43 -16.40 -26.28
N ASP A 144 -15.66 -15.98 -26.56
CA ASP A 144 -15.96 -14.98 -27.58
C ASP A 144 -15.56 -13.59 -27.10
N ILE A 145 -15.84 -13.29 -25.82
CA ILE A 145 -15.40 -12.04 -25.17
C ILE A 145 -13.88 -11.96 -25.19
N LEU A 146 -13.18 -13.01 -24.74
CA LEU A 146 -11.72 -13.04 -24.72
C LEU A 146 -11.14 -12.85 -26.11
N LYS A 147 -11.67 -13.58 -27.11
CA LYS A 147 -11.23 -13.46 -28.49
C LYS A 147 -11.41 -12.04 -29.05
N ALA A 148 -12.51 -11.38 -28.70
CA ALA A 148 -12.78 -10.01 -29.11
C ALA A 148 -11.81 -9.01 -28.47
N LEU A 149 -11.57 -9.14 -27.15
CA LEU A 149 -10.63 -8.29 -26.42
C LEU A 149 -9.19 -8.50 -26.89
N LEU A 150 -8.76 -9.75 -27.07
CA LEU A 150 -7.43 -10.07 -27.63
C LEU A 150 -7.25 -9.61 -29.07
N ALA A 151 -8.34 -9.31 -29.80
CA ALA A 151 -8.28 -8.75 -31.14
C ALA A 151 -8.11 -7.23 -31.15
N ASP A 152 -8.48 -6.54 -30.06
CA ASP A 152 -8.42 -5.09 -29.92
C ASP A 152 -6.97 -4.56 -29.92
N ALA A 153 -6.75 -3.45 -30.61
CA ALA A 153 -5.40 -2.90 -30.79
C ALA A 153 -4.81 -2.32 -29.50
N VAL A 154 -5.65 -1.73 -28.64
CA VAL A 154 -5.25 -1.15 -27.36
C VAL A 154 -4.82 -2.28 -26.42
N ILE A 155 -5.64 -3.33 -26.31
CA ILE A 155 -5.33 -4.52 -25.50
C ILE A 155 -4.07 -5.24 -26.00
N LYS A 156 -3.91 -5.45 -27.31
CA LYS A 156 -2.69 -6.04 -27.88
C LYS A 156 -1.44 -5.23 -27.56
N SER A 157 -1.53 -3.91 -27.67
CA SER A 157 -0.42 -3.01 -27.37
C SER A 157 -0.03 -3.11 -25.90
N ALA A 158 -1.01 -3.07 -25.00
CA ALA A 158 -0.78 -3.19 -23.56
C ALA A 158 -0.14 -4.54 -23.18
N LEU A 159 -0.65 -5.65 -23.71
CA LEU A 159 -0.06 -6.99 -23.48
C LEU A 159 1.38 -7.12 -23.99
N LYS A 160 1.70 -6.47 -25.11
CA LYS A 160 3.06 -6.47 -25.65
C LYS A 160 4.01 -5.69 -24.74
N LYS A 161 3.57 -4.54 -24.22
CA LYS A 161 4.36 -3.72 -23.29
C LYS A 161 4.60 -4.43 -21.96
N SER A 162 3.60 -5.15 -21.44
CA SER A 162 3.73 -5.86 -20.16
C SER A 162 4.67 -7.07 -20.20
N GLY A 163 5.06 -7.53 -21.40
CA GLY A 163 5.87 -8.74 -21.57
C GLY A 163 5.13 -10.04 -21.21
N ALA A 164 3.82 -9.96 -20.97
CA ALA A 164 3.00 -11.11 -20.60
C ALA A 164 2.81 -12.09 -21.77
N LYS A 165 2.72 -13.39 -21.44
CA LYS A 165 2.28 -14.41 -22.41
C LYS A 165 0.84 -14.13 -22.83
N THR A 166 0.47 -14.54 -24.05
CA THR A 166 -0.89 -14.39 -24.55
C THR A 166 -1.91 -15.05 -23.60
N PRO A 167 -2.88 -14.29 -23.06
CA PRO A 167 -3.86 -14.81 -22.11
C PRO A 167 -4.77 -15.89 -22.71
N ALA A 168 -5.08 -16.92 -21.91
CA ALA A 168 -5.94 -18.05 -22.31
C ALA A 168 -7.38 -17.94 -21.77
N THR A 169 -7.61 -17.12 -20.75
CA THR A 169 -8.90 -16.87 -20.10
C THR A 169 -9.08 -15.37 -19.84
N LEU A 170 -10.33 -14.92 -19.61
CA LEU A 170 -10.62 -13.54 -19.19
C LEU A 170 -9.91 -13.18 -17.88
N THR A 171 -9.79 -14.14 -16.95
CA THR A 171 -9.02 -13.99 -15.71
C THR A 171 -7.55 -13.75 -16.02
N THR A 172 -6.92 -14.56 -16.89
CA THR A 172 -5.51 -14.36 -17.23
C THR A 172 -5.26 -13.07 -18.03
N LEU A 173 -6.29 -12.56 -18.73
CA LEU A 173 -6.21 -11.28 -19.45
C LEU A 173 -6.20 -10.11 -18.47
N TYR A 174 -7.13 -10.14 -17.53
CA TYR A 174 -7.13 -9.24 -16.40
C TYR A 174 -5.77 -9.34 -15.66
N GLU A 175 -5.28 -10.57 -15.47
CA GLU A 175 -3.96 -10.87 -14.88
C GLU A 175 -2.81 -10.13 -15.51
N ALA A 176 -2.73 -10.22 -16.82
CA ALA A 176 -1.67 -9.60 -17.58
C ALA A 176 -1.73 -8.06 -17.62
N LEU A 177 -2.87 -7.44 -17.29
CA LEU A 177 -3.13 -6.02 -17.55
C LEU A 177 -3.55 -5.16 -16.36
N GLU A 178 -3.96 -5.75 -15.23
CA GLU A 178 -4.31 -5.01 -13.99
C GLU A 178 -3.23 -3.99 -13.61
N TRP A 179 -1.99 -4.34 -13.91
CA TRP A 179 -0.80 -3.60 -13.52
C TRP A 179 -0.03 -2.94 -14.64
N SER A 180 -0.58 -3.03 -15.83
CA SER A 180 0.04 -2.46 -17.01
C SER A 180 -0.75 -1.23 -17.38
N HIS A 181 -0.08 -0.09 -17.40
CA HIS A 181 -0.66 1.14 -17.91
C HIS A 181 -1.05 0.92 -19.38
N ILE A 182 -2.36 0.94 -19.65
CA ILE A 182 -2.90 0.88 -20.99
C ILE A 182 -2.70 2.27 -21.59
N THR A 183 -1.59 2.49 -22.27
CA THR A 183 -1.29 3.82 -22.84
C THR A 183 -2.05 4.07 -24.14
N VAL A 184 -2.82 5.14 -24.20
CA VAL A 184 -3.50 5.65 -25.41
C VAL A 184 -3.26 7.14 -25.51
N LYS A 185 -2.56 7.60 -26.57
CA LYS A 185 -2.27 9.03 -26.83
C LYS A 185 -1.69 9.75 -25.59
N ASP A 186 -0.62 9.17 -25.04
CA ASP A 186 0.10 9.68 -23.85
C ASP A 186 -0.72 9.70 -22.54
N CYS A 187 -1.93 9.14 -22.58
CA CYS A 187 -2.76 8.91 -21.41
C CYS A 187 -2.72 7.46 -20.97
N GLU A 188 -2.78 7.24 -19.66
CA GLU A 188 -2.73 5.91 -19.05
C GLU A 188 -4.10 5.52 -18.53
N TYR A 189 -4.49 4.28 -18.81
CA TYR A 189 -5.76 3.70 -18.41
C TYR A 189 -5.54 2.37 -17.72
N ARG A 190 -6.50 1.95 -16.89
CA ARG A 190 -6.47 0.64 -16.24
C ARG A 190 -7.66 -0.21 -16.65
N LEU A 191 -7.43 -1.52 -16.74
CA LEU A 191 -8.51 -2.49 -16.76
C LEU A 191 -8.88 -2.75 -15.31
N THR A 192 -10.02 -2.26 -14.83
CA THR A 192 -10.55 -2.60 -13.49
C THR A 192 -11.18 -3.98 -13.55
N ALA A 193 -11.27 -4.73 -12.45
CA ALA A 193 -11.85 -6.06 -12.62
C ALA A 193 -13.39 -6.10 -12.80
N ASP A 194 -14.09 -4.97 -12.65
CA ASP A 194 -15.52 -4.84 -12.99
C ASP A 194 -15.67 -4.49 -14.46
N PHE A 195 -14.58 -4.52 -15.24
CA PHE A 195 -14.63 -4.23 -16.66
C PHE A 195 -15.72 -5.02 -17.39
N LEU A 196 -16.04 -6.24 -16.94
CA LEU A 196 -17.13 -7.05 -17.51
C LEU A 196 -18.54 -6.54 -17.20
N SER A 197 -18.70 -5.67 -16.20
CA SER A 197 -19.95 -4.98 -15.86
C SER A 197 -19.97 -3.52 -16.31
N ARG A 198 -18.82 -2.98 -16.77
CA ARG A 198 -18.67 -1.61 -17.29
C ARG A 198 -18.91 -1.52 -18.79
N PHE A 199 -20.09 -1.95 -19.24
CA PHE A 199 -20.39 -1.99 -20.68
C PHE A 199 -21.73 -1.36 -21.06
N ALA A 200 -21.82 -0.95 -22.33
CA ALA A 200 -23.06 -0.52 -22.96
C ALA A 200 -23.31 -1.23 -24.31
N PHE A 201 -24.56 -1.60 -24.56
CA PHE A 201 -25.00 -2.14 -25.85
C PHE A 201 -25.17 -1.00 -26.86
N HIS A 202 -24.25 -0.89 -27.80
CA HIS A 202 -24.19 0.29 -28.65
C HIS A 202 -25.12 0.25 -29.86
N HIS A 203 -24.97 -0.76 -30.72
CA HIS A 203 -25.77 -0.90 -31.93
C HIS A 203 -25.74 -2.35 -32.40
N VAL A 204 -26.72 -2.74 -33.21
CA VAL A 204 -26.80 -4.09 -33.78
C VAL A 204 -26.49 -4.05 -35.27
N LYS A 205 -25.47 -4.83 -35.69
CA LYS A 205 -25.05 -4.98 -37.08
C LYS A 205 -25.14 -6.45 -37.48
N LYS A 206 -26.03 -6.75 -38.44
CA LYS A 206 -26.36 -8.13 -38.83
C LYS A 206 -26.84 -8.94 -37.62
N ASN A 207 -26.11 -9.97 -37.21
CA ASN A 207 -26.42 -10.83 -36.06
C ASN A 207 -25.40 -10.62 -34.91
N GLN A 208 -24.76 -9.45 -34.87
CA GLN A 208 -23.80 -9.07 -33.85
C GLN A 208 -24.22 -7.76 -33.20
N VAL A 209 -23.90 -7.61 -31.92
CA VAL A 209 -24.03 -6.35 -31.18
C VAL A 209 -22.65 -5.75 -30.97
N ALA A 210 -22.53 -4.46 -31.24
CA ALA A 210 -21.36 -3.67 -30.87
C ALA A 210 -21.46 -3.30 -29.39
N LEU A 211 -20.39 -3.54 -28.66
CA LEU A 211 -20.26 -3.22 -27.25
C LEU A 211 -19.29 -2.06 -27.07
N ARG A 212 -19.59 -1.20 -26.10
CA ARG A 212 -18.63 -0.25 -25.53
C ARG A 212 -18.25 -0.73 -24.14
N LEU A 213 -16.97 -0.90 -23.90
CA LEU A 213 -16.42 -1.28 -22.61
C LEU A 213 -15.56 -0.13 -22.09
N ASP A 214 -15.89 0.33 -20.90
CA ASP A 214 -15.34 1.56 -20.32
C ASP A 214 -14.05 1.26 -19.54
N LEU A 215 -13.02 2.10 -19.76
CA LEU A 215 -11.74 2.02 -19.06
C LEU A 215 -11.42 3.37 -18.40
N PRO A 216 -11.29 3.42 -17.06
CA PRO A 216 -10.94 4.64 -16.35
C PRO A 216 -9.45 4.98 -16.48
N PRO A 217 -9.07 6.26 -16.35
CA PRO A 217 -7.68 6.70 -16.34
C PRO A 217 -6.93 6.23 -15.08
N VAL A 218 -5.60 6.16 -15.18
CA VAL A 218 -4.68 6.03 -14.03
C VAL A 218 -4.34 7.45 -13.57
N ALA A 219 -4.96 7.89 -12.46
CA ALA A 219 -4.84 9.24 -11.88
C ALA A 219 -5.40 10.41 -12.73
N HIS A 220 -5.45 11.61 -12.12
CA HIS A 220 -6.05 12.84 -12.68
C HIS A 220 -5.34 13.44 -13.91
N VAL A 221 -4.32 12.75 -14.45
CA VAL A 221 -3.42 13.26 -15.49
C VAL A 221 -4.12 13.38 -16.88
N CYS A 222 -5.33 12.82 -17.03
CA CYS A 222 -6.05 12.71 -18.30
C CYS A 222 -7.44 13.36 -18.32
N ASN A 223 -7.59 14.52 -17.68
CA ASN A 223 -8.88 15.25 -17.55
C ASN A 223 -10.02 14.36 -17.02
N SER A 224 -9.69 13.33 -16.23
CA SER A 224 -10.61 12.33 -15.69
C SER A 224 -11.56 11.69 -16.72
N THR A 225 -11.17 11.63 -18.00
CA THR A 225 -12.06 11.14 -19.08
C THR A 225 -11.76 9.67 -19.43
N ASN A 226 -12.75 8.79 -19.24
CA ASN A 226 -12.63 7.38 -19.60
C ASN A 226 -12.57 7.15 -21.12
N ILE A 227 -11.85 6.11 -21.53
CA ILE A 227 -11.89 5.63 -22.92
C ILE A 227 -12.83 4.43 -23.05
N LYS A 228 -13.43 4.29 -24.24
CA LYS A 228 -14.33 3.17 -24.54
C LYS A 228 -13.71 2.22 -25.57
N LEU A 229 -13.37 1.01 -25.17
CA LEU A 229 -13.07 -0.08 -26.10
C LEU A 229 -14.32 -0.47 -26.89
N GLY A 230 -14.15 -0.87 -28.15
CA GLY A 230 -15.25 -1.17 -29.05
C GLY A 230 -15.05 -2.50 -29.77
N PHE A 231 -15.94 -3.46 -29.54
CA PHE A 231 -15.86 -4.78 -30.19
C PHE A 231 -17.26 -5.36 -30.47
N TYR A 232 -17.32 -6.38 -31.32
CA TYR A 232 -18.56 -7.05 -31.72
C TYR A 232 -18.65 -8.43 -31.11
N LEU A 233 -19.82 -8.77 -30.57
CA LEU A 233 -20.15 -10.13 -30.14
C LEU A 233 -21.40 -10.63 -30.88
N SER A 234 -21.42 -11.93 -31.18
CA SER A 234 -22.57 -12.57 -31.81
C SER A 234 -23.75 -12.61 -30.83
N ILE A 235 -24.92 -12.17 -31.29
CA ILE A 235 -26.13 -12.15 -30.47
C ILE A 235 -26.63 -13.59 -30.28
N PRO A 236 -26.76 -14.09 -29.03
CA PRO A 236 -27.35 -15.40 -28.76
C PRO A 236 -28.77 -15.50 -29.30
N SER A 237 -29.19 -16.69 -29.73
CA SER A 237 -30.53 -16.92 -30.29
C SER A 237 -31.64 -16.48 -29.34
N ALA A 238 -31.49 -16.73 -28.04
CA ALA A 238 -32.44 -16.33 -26.99
C ALA A 238 -32.65 -14.80 -26.92
N TRP A 239 -31.63 -14.02 -27.24
CA TRP A 239 -31.63 -12.56 -27.12
C TRP A 239 -31.93 -11.84 -28.44
N LYS A 240 -32.00 -12.57 -29.56
CA LYS A 240 -32.16 -11.98 -30.89
C LYS A 240 -33.40 -11.10 -31.01
N LYS A 241 -34.54 -11.56 -30.51
CA LYS A 241 -35.79 -10.79 -30.51
C LYS A 241 -35.69 -9.52 -29.65
N THR A 242 -35.05 -9.62 -28.48
CA THR A 242 -34.85 -8.51 -27.55
C THR A 242 -33.99 -7.42 -28.18
N PHE A 243 -32.84 -7.77 -28.76
CA PHE A 243 -31.98 -6.83 -29.48
C PHE A 243 -32.65 -6.24 -30.72
N ASP A 244 -33.43 -7.03 -31.47
CA ASP A 244 -34.20 -6.53 -32.61
C ASP A 244 -35.29 -5.53 -32.21
N ASN A 245 -35.88 -5.68 -31.02
CA ASN A 245 -36.84 -4.72 -30.47
C ASN A 245 -36.17 -3.41 -30.04
N ALA A 246 -35.06 -3.50 -29.29
CA ALA A 246 -34.30 -2.34 -28.85
C ALA A 246 -33.74 -1.55 -30.05
N ARG A 247 -33.14 -2.23 -31.04
CA ARG A 247 -32.66 -1.60 -32.28
C ARG A 247 -33.74 -0.79 -33.00
N ARG A 248 -34.99 -1.27 -32.98
CA ARG A 248 -36.13 -0.60 -33.63
C ARG A 248 -36.73 0.51 -32.77
N GLY A 249 -36.28 0.69 -31.52
CA GLY A 249 -36.86 1.62 -30.55
C GLY A 249 -38.31 1.31 -30.20
N LYS A 250 -38.73 0.05 -30.32
CA LYS A 250 -40.11 -0.38 -29.99
C LYS A 250 -40.30 -0.67 -28.50
N VAL A 251 -39.29 -1.28 -27.90
CA VAL A 251 -39.22 -1.75 -26.51
C VAL A 251 -37.74 -1.63 -26.15
N GLY A 252 -37.41 -0.73 -25.21
CA GLY A 252 -36.04 -0.31 -24.94
C GLY A 252 -35.35 0.43 -26.12
N PHE A 253 -34.04 0.65 -26.00
CA PHE A 253 -33.20 1.33 -26.99
C PHE A 253 -31.71 0.98 -26.86
N LEU A 254 -30.92 1.26 -27.89
CA LEU A 254 -29.46 1.08 -27.92
C LEU A 254 -28.72 2.42 -27.82
N MET A 255 -27.45 2.39 -27.39
CA MET A 255 -26.65 3.60 -27.15
C MET A 255 -26.55 4.54 -28.36
N GLU A 256 -26.56 4.02 -29.58
CA GLU A 256 -26.55 4.85 -30.79
C GLU A 256 -27.75 5.80 -30.88
N GLN A 257 -28.86 5.47 -30.21
CA GLN A 257 -30.10 6.26 -30.21
C GLN A 257 -30.09 7.32 -29.11
N ARG A 258 -29.17 7.24 -28.13
CA ARG A 258 -29.11 8.11 -26.94
C ARG A 258 -29.13 9.59 -27.28
N GLN A 259 -28.31 10.02 -28.25
CA GLN A 259 -28.20 11.44 -28.61
C GLN A 259 -29.55 12.02 -29.05
N LYS A 260 -30.38 11.22 -29.73
CA LYS A 260 -31.71 11.64 -30.16
C LYS A 260 -32.73 11.60 -29.02
N ILE A 261 -32.57 10.68 -28.07
CA ILE A 261 -33.50 10.48 -26.95
C ILE A 261 -33.32 11.57 -25.89
N ALA A 262 -32.08 11.78 -25.44
CA ALA A 262 -31.80 12.58 -24.25
C ALA A 262 -31.22 13.96 -24.53
N ASP A 263 -30.63 14.19 -25.72
CA ASP A 263 -29.97 15.45 -26.08
C ASP A 263 -29.12 16.07 -24.94
N GLN A 264 -28.17 15.28 -24.43
CA GLN A 264 -27.29 15.63 -23.30
C GLN A 264 -27.96 15.79 -21.92
N LYS A 265 -29.26 15.53 -21.79
CA LYS A 265 -29.93 15.48 -20.49
C LYS A 265 -29.52 14.24 -19.69
N SER A 266 -29.53 14.40 -18.37
CA SER A 266 -29.26 13.35 -17.39
C SER A 266 -30.16 13.51 -16.17
N THR A 267 -30.26 12.45 -15.37
CA THR A 267 -30.80 12.54 -14.01
C THR A 267 -29.72 13.10 -13.11
N LYS A 268 -30.06 14.03 -12.22
CA LYS A 268 -29.13 14.61 -11.24
C LYS A 268 -29.75 14.61 -9.85
N VAL A 269 -29.00 14.13 -8.88
CA VAL A 269 -29.41 14.03 -7.47
C VAL A 269 -28.27 14.56 -6.62
N SER A 270 -28.59 15.43 -5.67
CA SER A 270 -27.58 16.00 -4.77
C SER A 270 -28.04 15.95 -3.32
N PHE A 271 -27.11 15.70 -2.42
CA PHE A 271 -27.29 15.67 -0.97
C PHE A 271 -26.17 16.46 -0.30
N SER A 272 -26.43 16.97 0.90
CA SER A 272 -25.47 17.73 1.69
C SER A 272 -25.60 17.33 3.14
N THR A 273 -24.49 17.02 3.81
CA THR A 273 -24.54 16.58 5.22
C THR A 273 -25.10 17.65 6.15
N GLU A 274 -25.05 18.94 5.77
CA GLU A 274 -25.64 20.03 6.56
C GLU A 274 -27.16 20.08 6.47
N THR A 275 -27.70 19.83 5.26
CA THR A 275 -29.12 20.06 4.97
C THR A 275 -29.92 18.76 4.86
N TYR A 276 -29.24 17.61 4.83
CA TYR A 276 -29.89 16.32 4.80
C TYR A 276 -30.64 16.07 6.11
N SER A 277 -31.95 16.18 6.04
CA SER A 277 -32.85 15.62 7.05
C SER A 277 -33.56 14.44 6.43
N LYS A 278 -33.32 13.24 6.95
CA LYS A 278 -34.16 12.08 6.60
C LYS A 278 -35.59 12.48 6.91
N GLU A 279 -36.45 12.57 5.88
CA GLU A 279 -37.86 12.81 6.11
C GLU A 279 -38.35 11.72 7.05
N LYS A 280 -38.68 12.13 8.27
CA LYS A 280 -39.24 11.25 9.27
C LYS A 280 -40.63 10.89 8.76
N VAL A 281 -40.71 9.80 7.98
CA VAL A 281 -41.98 9.21 7.61
C VAL A 281 -42.69 8.91 8.92
N CYS A 282 -43.69 9.74 9.18
CA CYS A 282 -44.52 9.65 10.36
C CYS A 282 -45.49 8.50 10.11
N THR A 283 -45.03 7.25 10.31
CA THR A 283 -45.94 6.14 10.54
C THR A 283 -46.39 6.20 11.99
N THR A 284 -47.61 6.69 12.13
CA THR A 284 -48.55 6.38 13.21
C THR A 284 -48.47 4.93 13.66
N GLU A 285 -48.60 4.74 14.97
CA GLU A 285 -48.68 3.49 15.75
C GLU A 285 -47.40 2.66 15.87
N SER A 286 -46.77 2.82 17.04
CA SER A 286 -45.93 1.79 17.64
C SER A 286 -46.74 0.50 17.82
N LYS A 287 -46.63 -0.43 16.89
CA LYS A 287 -46.69 -1.85 17.25
C LYS A 287 -45.28 -2.27 17.65
N GLN A 288 -45.15 -2.75 18.89
CA GLN A 288 -44.05 -3.66 19.22
C GLN A 288 -43.96 -4.68 18.08
N VAL A 289 -42.81 -4.77 17.44
CA VAL A 289 -42.51 -5.91 16.56
C VAL A 289 -42.28 -7.09 17.49
N ASP A 290 -43.38 -7.77 17.80
CA ASP A 290 -43.34 -9.08 18.42
C ASP A 290 -42.62 -10.01 17.44
N VAL A 291 -41.69 -10.81 17.95
CA VAL A 291 -41.00 -11.81 17.12
C VAL A 291 -42.06 -12.78 16.60
N GLU A 292 -42.30 -12.77 15.29
CA GLU A 292 -43.37 -13.57 14.70
C GLU A 292 -42.87 -15.00 14.47
N TYR A 293 -43.67 -16.00 14.88
CA TYR A 293 -43.36 -17.42 14.73
C TYR A 293 -44.45 -18.14 13.92
N HIS A 294 -44.03 -18.97 12.97
CA HIS A 294 -44.87 -19.87 12.20
C HIS A 294 -44.72 -21.32 12.71
N THR A 295 -45.82 -22.04 12.91
CA THR A 295 -45.79 -23.47 13.29
C THR A 295 -46.06 -24.34 12.07
N VAL A 296 -45.09 -25.16 11.67
CA VAL A 296 -45.13 -26.00 10.46
C VAL A 296 -46.30 -26.99 10.53
N VAL A 297 -47.15 -27.03 9.50
CA VAL A 297 -48.24 -28.03 9.37
C VAL A 297 -47.95 -29.05 8.26
N SER A 298 -48.75 -30.13 8.22
CA SER A 298 -48.59 -31.21 7.23
C SER A 298 -48.67 -30.66 5.80
N GLY A 299 -47.65 -30.94 4.99
CA GLY A 299 -47.57 -30.51 3.59
C GLY A 299 -46.82 -29.20 3.33
N GLU A 300 -46.36 -28.49 4.37
CA GLU A 300 -45.53 -27.29 4.22
C GLU A 300 -44.04 -27.64 4.11
N ALA A 301 -43.32 -26.91 3.26
CA ALA A 301 -41.87 -26.92 3.15
C ALA A 301 -41.31 -25.53 3.48
N LEU A 302 -40.01 -25.42 3.79
CA LEU A 302 -39.40 -24.13 4.11
C LEU A 302 -39.60 -23.10 2.97
N TYR A 303 -39.63 -23.57 1.72
CA TYR A 303 -40.01 -22.77 0.56
C TYR A 303 -41.42 -22.16 0.64
N SER A 304 -42.45 -22.96 0.98
CA SER A 304 -43.82 -22.45 1.06
C SER A 304 -44.01 -21.50 2.23
N ILE A 305 -43.26 -21.69 3.32
CA ILE A 305 -43.27 -20.81 4.50
C ILE A 305 -42.54 -19.50 4.19
N ALA A 306 -41.34 -19.56 3.62
CA ALA A 306 -40.58 -18.40 3.15
C ALA A 306 -41.40 -17.51 2.20
N LYS A 307 -42.02 -18.13 1.20
CA LYS A 307 -42.92 -17.43 0.27
C LYS A 307 -44.13 -16.79 0.96
N LYS A 308 -44.70 -17.45 1.98
CA LYS A 308 -45.87 -16.95 2.72
C LYS A 308 -45.57 -15.67 3.51
N TYR A 309 -44.35 -15.55 4.03
CA TYR A 309 -43.91 -14.41 4.82
C TYR A 309 -43.04 -13.41 4.03
N ALA A 310 -42.97 -13.56 2.70
CA ALA A 310 -42.19 -12.70 1.81
C ALA A 310 -40.69 -12.60 2.18
N HIS A 311 -40.13 -13.71 2.69
CA HIS A 311 -38.72 -13.86 2.98
C HIS A 311 -38.12 -14.96 2.11
N SER A 312 -36.81 -14.93 1.90
CA SER A 312 -36.07 -16.00 1.25
C SER A 312 -36.00 -17.24 2.15
N ILE A 313 -35.83 -18.40 1.52
CA ILE A 313 -35.59 -19.67 2.24
C ILE A 313 -34.39 -19.52 3.17
N THR A 314 -33.36 -18.81 2.71
CA THR A 314 -32.11 -18.57 3.42
C THR A 314 -32.28 -17.66 4.62
N GLU A 315 -33.12 -16.63 4.56
CA GLU A 315 -33.40 -15.75 5.70
C GLU A 315 -34.14 -16.50 6.81
N ILE A 316 -35.24 -17.20 6.47
CA ILE A 316 -35.96 -18.00 7.48
C ILE A 316 -35.08 -19.16 7.97
N ALA A 317 -34.27 -19.76 7.11
CA ALA A 317 -33.30 -20.79 7.54
C ALA A 317 -32.31 -20.22 8.55
N ALA A 318 -31.76 -19.04 8.29
CA ALA A 318 -30.79 -18.39 9.16
C ALA A 318 -31.39 -17.99 10.51
N TRP A 319 -32.62 -17.45 10.54
CA TRP A 319 -33.29 -17.11 11.79
C TRP A 319 -33.65 -18.32 12.66
N ASN A 320 -33.60 -19.54 12.09
CA ASN A 320 -33.99 -20.79 12.75
C ASN A 320 -32.90 -21.86 12.76
N ASP A 321 -31.66 -21.48 12.44
CA ASP A 321 -30.50 -22.37 12.37
C ASP A 321 -30.71 -23.64 11.53
N LEU A 322 -31.51 -23.54 10.46
CA LEU A 322 -31.79 -24.67 9.56
C LEU A 322 -30.66 -24.85 8.55
N GLN A 323 -30.17 -26.08 8.42
CA GLN A 323 -29.14 -26.45 7.44
C GLN A 323 -29.76 -27.18 6.24
N PRO A 324 -29.23 -27.02 5.01
CA PRO A 324 -29.63 -27.82 3.86
C PRO A 324 -29.52 -29.33 4.17
N PRO A 325 -30.50 -30.17 3.80
CA PRO A 325 -31.63 -29.93 2.89
C PRO A 325 -32.89 -29.30 3.51
N TYR A 326 -32.77 -28.52 4.60
CA TYR A 326 -33.85 -27.75 5.24
C TYR A 326 -35.08 -28.59 5.63
N ASN A 327 -34.83 -29.74 6.26
CA ASN A 327 -35.89 -30.63 6.72
C ASN A 327 -36.71 -29.95 7.84
N LEU A 328 -38.03 -29.90 7.66
CA LEU A 328 -38.97 -29.39 8.65
C LEU A 328 -39.80 -30.51 9.26
N SER A 329 -40.04 -30.44 10.57
CA SER A 329 -40.94 -31.37 11.27
C SER A 329 -42.32 -30.73 11.49
N ILE A 330 -43.39 -31.50 11.33
CA ILE A 330 -44.75 -31.03 11.65
C ILE A 330 -44.78 -30.63 13.14
N GLY A 331 -45.24 -29.41 13.43
CA GLY A 331 -45.26 -28.80 14.76
C GLY A 331 -44.02 -27.97 15.12
N GLN A 332 -43.00 -27.91 14.25
CA GLN A 332 -41.82 -27.07 14.46
C GLN A 332 -42.18 -25.59 14.39
N LYS A 333 -41.74 -24.79 15.37
CA LYS A 333 -41.88 -23.34 15.34
C LYS A 333 -40.67 -22.73 14.63
N LEU A 334 -40.93 -21.88 13.64
CA LEU A 334 -39.94 -21.12 12.90
C LEU A 334 -40.18 -19.63 13.11
N GLN A 335 -39.16 -18.89 13.54
CA GLN A 335 -39.12 -17.44 13.51
C GLN A 335 -39.20 -16.95 12.07
N VAL A 336 -40.13 -16.04 11.78
CA VAL A 336 -40.41 -15.53 10.44
C VAL A 336 -40.27 -14.02 10.35
N SER A 337 -39.59 -13.38 11.31
CA SER A 337 -39.26 -11.96 11.35
C SER A 337 -37.80 -11.71 11.80
N ALA A 338 -37.15 -10.65 11.29
CA ALA A 338 -35.74 -10.36 11.53
C ALA A 338 -35.39 -10.02 13.00
N PRO A 339 -34.22 -10.46 13.53
CA PRO A 339 -33.76 -10.12 14.88
C PRO A 339 -33.15 -8.70 14.97
N VAL A 340 -33.37 -8.01 16.09
CA VAL A 340 -32.77 -6.69 16.41
C VAL A 340 -31.37 -6.90 17.00
N LEU A 341 -30.33 -6.27 16.43
CA LEU A 341 -28.93 -6.44 16.84
C LEU A 341 -28.55 -5.52 18.02
N VAL A 342 -27.92 -6.09 19.05
CA VAL A 342 -27.17 -5.38 20.13
C VAL A 342 -25.74 -5.94 20.11
N VAL A 343 -24.72 -5.08 20.00
CA VAL A 343 -23.29 -5.48 19.94
C VAL A 343 -22.75 -5.76 21.35
N ALA A 344 -22.05 -6.87 21.55
CA ALA A 344 -21.52 -7.30 22.85
C ALA A 344 -20.04 -6.90 23.04
N THR A 345 -19.72 -6.16 24.11
CA THR A 345 -18.34 -5.90 24.59
C THR A 345 -17.90 -7.01 25.55
N GLU A 346 -16.68 -7.54 25.41
CA GLU A 346 -16.11 -8.52 26.35
C GLU A 346 -15.38 -7.84 27.52
N THR A 347 -15.40 -8.49 28.69
CA THR A 347 -14.73 -8.00 29.92
C THR A 347 -13.96 -9.15 30.56
N ARG A 348 -12.63 -8.99 30.71
CA ARG A 348 -11.78 -9.93 31.45
C ARG A 348 -11.43 -9.36 32.83
N ILE A 349 -11.45 -10.19 33.86
CA ILE A 349 -11.20 -9.76 35.24
C ILE A 349 -9.89 -10.36 35.76
N GLN A 350 -8.99 -9.51 36.24
CA GLN A 350 -7.79 -9.90 36.99
C GLN A 350 -7.87 -9.35 38.42
N LYS A 351 -7.37 -10.09 39.39
CA LYS A 351 -7.34 -9.69 40.81
C LYS A 351 -5.92 -9.76 41.32
N ASP A 352 -5.51 -8.75 42.07
CA ASP A 352 -4.19 -8.74 42.72
C ASP A 352 -4.19 -7.88 44.00
N THR A 353 -3.23 -8.16 44.88
CA THR A 353 -2.98 -7.42 46.11
C THR A 353 -1.76 -6.53 45.89
N ILE A 354 -2.00 -5.22 45.86
CA ILE A 354 -0.96 -4.21 45.61
C ILE A 354 0.03 -4.10 46.76
N HIS A 355 -0.45 -4.20 48.00
CA HIS A 355 0.39 -4.29 49.19
C HIS A 355 -0.36 -5.03 50.28
N LYS A 356 0.35 -5.72 51.16
CA LYS A 356 -0.21 -6.56 52.24
C LYS A 356 -1.15 -5.81 53.21
N THR A 357 -1.09 -4.48 53.24
CA THR A 357 -1.96 -3.64 54.10
C THR A 357 -3.18 -3.09 53.37
N LEU A 358 -3.34 -3.37 52.07
CA LEU A 358 -4.43 -2.89 51.24
C LEU A 358 -5.41 -4.02 50.91
N PRO A 359 -6.69 -3.70 50.61
CA PRO A 359 -7.64 -4.70 50.12
C PRO A 359 -7.22 -5.25 48.74
N GLU A 360 -7.84 -6.35 48.32
CA GLU A 360 -7.69 -6.89 46.97
C GLU A 360 -8.26 -5.90 45.94
N PHE A 361 -7.52 -5.67 44.86
CA PHE A 361 -7.94 -4.84 43.74
C PHE A 361 -8.48 -5.73 42.62
N VAL A 362 -9.52 -5.24 41.94
CA VAL A 362 -10.11 -5.89 40.78
C VAL A 362 -9.84 -5.05 39.55
N PHE A 363 -9.12 -5.61 38.58
CA PHE A 363 -8.78 -5.00 37.31
C PHE A 363 -9.67 -5.59 36.22
N LYS A 364 -10.66 -4.81 35.79
CA LYS A 364 -11.53 -5.15 34.66
C LYS A 364 -10.89 -4.62 33.38
N LEU A 365 -10.48 -5.53 32.53
CA LEU A 365 -9.91 -5.26 31.22
C LEU A 365 -11.07 -5.11 30.24
N ILE A 366 -11.27 -3.88 29.78
CA ILE A 366 -12.32 -3.51 28.84
C ILE A 366 -11.70 -3.51 27.45
N GLY A 367 -12.23 -4.33 26.56
CA GLY A 367 -11.66 -4.53 25.24
C GLY A 367 -12.57 -5.28 24.29
N GLU A 368 -12.06 -5.53 23.10
CA GLU A 368 -12.72 -6.33 22.08
C GLU A 368 -12.19 -7.76 22.12
N ALA A 369 -13.10 -8.72 21.96
CA ALA A 369 -12.79 -10.14 21.88
C ALA A 369 -11.93 -10.41 20.64
N GLN A 370 -10.80 -11.11 20.80
CA GLN A 370 -10.06 -11.68 19.67
C GLN A 370 -10.11 -13.22 19.75
N GLU A 371 -9.95 -13.90 18.61
CA GLU A 371 -9.80 -15.37 18.60
C GLU A 371 -8.54 -15.78 19.41
N GLU A 372 -8.61 -16.89 20.16
CA GLU A 372 -7.55 -17.47 21.02
C GLU A 372 -7.44 -16.98 22.49
N HIS A 373 -8.46 -16.34 23.07
CA HIS A 373 -8.53 -15.89 24.50
C HIS A 373 -7.70 -14.64 24.86
N GLU A 374 -7.23 -13.88 23.87
CA GLU A 374 -6.62 -12.56 24.09
C GLU A 374 -7.66 -11.45 23.93
N VAL A 375 -7.64 -10.48 24.85
CA VAL A 375 -8.53 -9.31 24.82
C VAL A 375 -7.67 -8.11 24.44
N ALA A 376 -8.05 -7.39 23.40
CA ALA A 376 -7.45 -6.11 23.04
C ALA A 376 -7.82 -5.05 24.10
N ILE A 377 -6.99 -4.88 25.14
CA ILE A 377 -7.31 -4.02 26.29
C ILE A 377 -7.33 -2.55 25.85
N LYS A 378 -8.50 -1.92 25.76
CA LYS A 378 -8.67 -0.48 25.48
C LYS A 378 -8.63 0.35 26.76
N ALA A 379 -9.12 -0.21 27.86
CA ALA A 379 -9.08 0.42 29.18
C ALA A 379 -8.97 -0.61 30.31
N ILE A 380 -8.44 -0.17 31.45
CA ILE A 380 -8.43 -0.92 32.71
C ILE A 380 -9.28 -0.17 33.72
N GLU A 381 -10.42 -0.74 34.08
CA GLU A 381 -11.26 -0.27 35.17
C GLU A 381 -10.83 -0.93 36.48
N ILE A 382 -10.52 -0.13 37.50
CA ILE A 382 -9.99 -0.61 38.77
C ILE A 382 -11.05 -0.42 39.86
N CYS A 383 -11.45 -1.49 40.53
CA CYS A 383 -12.43 -1.50 41.62
C CYS A 383 -11.77 -1.92 42.96
N ARG A 384 -12.34 -1.47 44.10
CA ARG A 384 -11.98 -1.91 45.46
C ARG A 384 -13.16 -2.61 46.13
N ASP A 385 -12.90 -3.60 46.97
CA ASP A 385 -13.87 -4.21 47.89
C ASP A 385 -15.20 -4.66 47.24
N ASN A 386 -15.12 -5.41 46.12
CA ASN A 386 -16.29 -5.93 45.36
C ASN A 386 -17.31 -4.87 44.90
N LYS A 387 -16.95 -3.58 44.89
CA LYS A 387 -17.83 -2.52 44.36
C LYS A 387 -17.95 -2.63 42.83
N SER A 388 -19.15 -2.41 42.32
CA SER A 388 -19.45 -2.49 40.89
C SER A 388 -18.82 -1.34 40.09
N GLU A 389 -18.70 -0.15 40.69
CA GLU A 389 -18.17 1.05 40.07
C GLU A 389 -16.63 1.12 40.17
N PRO A 390 -15.92 1.46 39.08
CA PRO A 390 -14.47 1.69 39.11
C PRO A 390 -14.12 2.97 39.88
N PHE A 391 -13.09 2.93 40.73
CA PHE A 391 -12.56 4.13 41.39
C PHE A 391 -11.48 4.82 40.54
N GLN A 392 -10.89 4.11 39.57
CA GLN A 392 -9.93 4.63 38.61
C GLN A 392 -10.04 3.88 37.29
N THR A 393 -9.86 4.59 36.16
CA THR A 393 -9.83 4.00 34.82
C THR A 393 -8.57 4.44 34.11
N LEU A 394 -7.76 3.48 33.66
CA LEU A 394 -6.54 3.71 32.88
C LEU A 394 -6.84 3.48 31.40
N LYS A 395 -6.52 4.44 30.52
CA LYS A 395 -6.75 4.33 29.07
C LYS A 395 -5.49 3.85 28.36
N ALA A 396 -5.61 2.84 27.49
CA ALA A 396 -4.47 2.24 26.79
C ALA A 396 -4.18 2.85 25.41
N GLY A 397 -5.10 3.62 24.82
CA GLY A 397 -4.91 4.33 23.54
C GLY A 397 -4.78 3.46 22.28
N THR A 398 -4.28 2.23 22.42
CA THR A 398 -4.08 1.20 21.38
C THR A 398 -4.33 -0.20 21.96
N PRO A 399 -4.66 -1.22 21.14
CA PRO A 399 -4.80 -2.60 21.59
C PRO A 399 -3.49 -3.16 22.16
N VAL A 400 -3.53 -3.66 23.39
CA VAL A 400 -2.38 -4.22 24.12
C VAL A 400 -2.74 -5.56 24.72
N SER A 401 -1.78 -6.50 24.78
CA SER A 401 -2.07 -7.92 25.02
C SER A 401 -1.73 -8.45 26.41
N GLU A 402 -0.83 -7.82 27.18
CA GLU A 402 -0.38 -8.35 28.48
C GLU A 402 -0.33 -7.27 29.59
N LEU A 403 -1.17 -7.46 30.62
CA LEU A 403 -1.12 -6.72 31.90
C LEU A 403 -0.22 -7.46 32.88
N LYS A 404 0.80 -6.80 33.43
CA LYS A 404 1.57 -7.28 34.58
C LYS A 404 1.46 -6.33 35.76
N ILE A 405 1.34 -6.94 36.94
CA ILE A 405 1.26 -6.26 38.23
C ILE A 405 2.46 -6.69 39.06
N GLU A 406 3.45 -5.82 39.19
CA GLU A 406 4.72 -6.08 39.86
C GLU A 406 5.31 -4.79 40.43
N ASP A 407 6.15 -4.89 41.45
CA ASP A 407 6.83 -3.75 42.07
C ASP A 407 8.03 -3.32 41.19
N ILE A 408 7.86 -2.24 40.42
CA ILE A 408 8.84 -1.78 39.40
C ILE A 408 9.77 -0.73 40.02
N ASN A 409 9.26 0.10 40.92
CA ASN A 409 10.04 1.13 41.61
C ASN A 409 10.70 0.66 42.92
N PHE A 410 10.41 -0.57 43.34
CA PHE A 410 10.89 -1.22 44.55
C PHE A 410 10.44 -0.57 45.87
N ASP A 411 9.27 0.05 45.89
CA ASP A 411 8.72 0.71 47.09
C ASP A 411 7.86 -0.23 47.96
N SER A 412 7.82 -1.53 47.63
CA SER A 412 6.98 -2.59 48.21
C SER A 412 5.51 -2.56 47.80
N TYR A 413 5.06 -1.59 47.00
CA TYR A 413 3.74 -1.58 46.38
C TYR A 413 3.87 -2.05 44.93
N LYS A 414 2.95 -2.91 44.49
CA LYS A 414 2.95 -3.34 43.09
C LYS A 414 2.43 -2.24 42.17
N ASP A 415 3.08 -2.08 41.04
CA ASP A 415 2.76 -1.17 39.96
C ASP A 415 2.07 -1.88 38.79
N ILE A 416 1.61 -1.12 37.81
CA ILE A 416 1.03 -1.65 36.57
C ILE A 416 1.98 -1.41 35.41
N ARG A 417 2.26 -2.45 34.64
CA ARG A 417 2.84 -2.33 33.29
C ARG A 417 1.98 -3.01 32.25
N LEU A 418 1.81 -2.35 31.11
CA LEU A 418 1.00 -2.79 30.00
C LEU A 418 1.80 -2.66 28.71
N MET A 419 2.02 -3.76 27.98
CA MET A 419 2.90 -3.74 26.80
C MET A 419 2.34 -2.87 25.67
N ALA A 420 3.05 -1.81 25.27
CA ALA A 420 2.55 -0.78 24.35
C ALA A 420 2.85 -1.09 22.87
N ASN A 421 3.93 -1.82 22.58
CA ASN A 421 4.27 -2.26 21.22
C ASN A 421 5.08 -3.57 21.27
N SER A 422 5.10 -4.31 20.17
CA SER A 422 5.94 -5.49 19.98
C SER A 422 6.93 -5.23 18.84
N GLY A 423 8.22 -5.16 19.16
CA GLY A 423 9.25 -4.83 18.19
C GLY A 423 10.65 -5.11 18.73
N VAL A 424 11.68 -4.71 17.98
CA VAL A 424 13.09 -4.94 18.37
C VAL A 424 13.43 -4.24 19.71
N ASN A 425 12.73 -3.13 20.01
CA ASN A 425 12.68 -2.46 21.31
C ASN A 425 11.21 -2.41 21.77
N THR A 426 10.79 -3.34 22.63
CA THR A 426 9.45 -3.39 23.24
C THR A 426 9.33 -2.33 24.34
N TYR A 427 8.27 -1.54 24.36
CA TYR A 427 7.99 -0.54 25.39
C TYR A 427 6.71 -0.89 26.15
N TYR A 428 6.57 -0.32 27.35
CA TYR A 428 5.43 -0.55 28.24
C TYR A 428 4.83 0.79 28.66
N LEU A 429 3.51 0.85 28.82
CA LEU A 429 2.86 1.89 29.59
C LEU A 429 2.94 1.50 31.07
N CYS A 430 3.64 2.31 31.87
CA CYS A 430 3.87 2.04 33.29
C CYS A 430 3.09 3.05 34.15
N TRP A 431 2.35 2.55 35.15
CA TRP A 431 1.74 3.36 36.19
C TRP A 431 2.22 2.91 37.56
N LEU A 432 2.79 3.84 38.32
CA LEU A 432 3.29 3.58 39.67
C LEU A 432 2.18 3.78 40.69
N PHE A 433 2.11 2.90 41.70
CA PHE A 433 1.13 3.05 42.77
C PHE A 433 1.62 4.07 43.79
N GLU A 434 0.84 5.13 44.02
CA GLU A 434 1.16 6.15 45.01
C GLU A 434 0.42 5.88 46.33
N PRO A 435 1.11 5.52 47.44
CA PRO A 435 0.44 5.10 48.66
C PRO A 435 -0.38 6.20 49.35
N GLU A 436 0.00 7.48 49.17
CA GLU A 436 -0.69 8.61 49.80
C GLU A 436 -2.06 8.87 49.17
N THR A 437 -2.15 8.77 47.85
CA THR A 437 -3.39 9.00 47.07
C THR A 437 -4.14 7.70 46.79
N ALA A 438 -3.46 6.57 46.94
CA ALA A 438 -3.89 5.24 46.54
C ALA A 438 -4.29 5.15 45.06
N GLN A 439 -3.61 5.90 44.19
CA GLN A 439 -3.86 5.94 42.75
C GLN A 439 -2.67 5.40 41.97
N PHE A 440 -2.95 4.88 40.78
CA PHE A 440 -1.94 4.54 39.78
C PHE A 440 -1.62 5.77 38.93
N VAL A 441 -0.38 6.25 38.99
CA VAL A 441 0.07 7.46 38.29
C VAL A 441 0.97 7.08 37.13
N PHE A 442 0.65 7.56 35.93
CA PHE A 442 1.43 7.26 34.73
C PHE A 442 2.86 7.78 34.88
N SER A 443 3.85 6.96 34.54
CA SER A 443 5.25 7.31 34.61
C SER A 443 5.93 7.21 33.25
N GLU A 444 6.18 8.37 32.66
CA GLU A 444 6.92 8.50 31.40
C GLU A 444 8.32 7.90 31.51
N ALA A 445 9.03 8.19 32.61
CA ALA A 445 10.41 7.75 32.81
C ALA A 445 10.60 6.22 32.80
N PHE A 446 9.64 5.45 33.31
CA PHE A 446 9.68 3.99 33.22
C PHE A 446 9.13 3.48 31.88
N SER A 447 8.24 4.23 31.24
CA SER A 447 7.64 3.87 29.95
C SER A 447 8.61 4.07 28.77
N GLU A 448 9.63 4.92 28.92
CA GLU A 448 10.71 5.13 27.94
C GLU A 448 11.81 4.03 27.96
N ILE A 449 11.74 3.08 28.91
CA ILE A 449 12.72 1.99 29.01
C ILE A 449 12.33 0.86 28.07
N ALA A 450 13.18 0.60 27.06
CA ALA A 450 13.02 -0.53 26.16
C ALA A 450 13.26 -1.88 26.88
N LEU A 451 12.41 -2.87 26.61
CA LEU A 451 12.42 -4.22 27.15
C LEU A 451 12.71 -4.22 28.67
N LEU A 452 11.86 -3.54 29.42
CA LEU A 452 11.99 -3.39 30.87
C LEU A 452 11.88 -4.76 31.58
N GLU A 453 13.00 -5.22 32.15
CA GLU A 453 13.10 -6.42 32.98
C GLU A 453 13.42 -6.03 34.43
N VAL A 454 12.54 -6.40 35.37
CA VAL A 454 12.73 -6.15 36.81
C VAL A 454 13.51 -7.31 37.45
N ASP A 455 14.69 -7.01 37.99
CA ASP A 455 15.45 -7.90 38.88
C ASP A 455 15.20 -7.48 40.34
N ALA A 456 14.15 -8.04 40.93
CA ALA A 456 13.72 -7.71 42.29
C ALA A 456 14.76 -8.09 43.36
N GLU A 457 15.54 -9.15 43.14
CA GLU A 457 16.59 -9.58 44.07
C GLU A 457 17.74 -8.56 44.13
N LYS A 458 18.13 -8.02 42.96
CA LYS A 458 19.22 -7.03 42.87
C LYS A 458 18.72 -5.58 42.95
N GLN A 459 17.41 -5.37 42.93
CA GLN A 459 16.79 -4.03 42.92
C GLN A 459 17.32 -3.22 41.73
N LEU A 460 17.32 -3.86 40.56
CA LEU A 460 17.83 -3.32 39.31
C LEU A 460 16.81 -3.53 38.20
N ILE A 461 16.74 -2.57 37.29
CA ILE A 461 16.00 -2.72 36.05
C ILE A 461 17.03 -2.94 34.94
N LYS A 462 16.85 -4.00 34.17
CA LYS A 462 17.65 -4.28 32.98
C LYS A 462 16.83 -3.94 31.74
N SER A 463 17.48 -3.34 30.76
CA SER A 463 16.89 -2.94 29.48
C SER A 463 17.80 -3.40 28.37
N THR A 464 17.27 -4.11 27.38
CA THR A 464 18.03 -4.52 26.20
C THR A 464 17.47 -3.80 24.99
N TRP A 465 18.33 -3.16 24.20
CA TRP A 465 17.92 -2.36 23.05
C TRP A 465 18.84 -2.57 21.85
N LYS A 466 18.31 -2.29 20.65
CA LYS A 466 19.07 -2.27 19.39
C LYS A 466 18.84 -0.98 18.63
N VAL A 467 19.89 -0.49 17.96
CA VAL A 467 19.85 0.71 17.09
C VAL A 467 19.63 0.32 15.63
N ASN A 468 20.13 -0.84 15.21
CA ASN A 468 19.89 -1.40 13.88
C ASN A 468 19.89 -2.94 13.93
N ALA A 469 19.60 -3.58 12.79
CA ALA A 469 19.33 -5.02 12.73
C ALA A 469 20.55 -5.95 12.97
N ALA A 470 21.80 -5.46 12.95
CA ALA A 470 22.97 -6.35 13.03
C ALA A 470 24.24 -5.78 13.71
N ASP A 471 24.44 -4.46 13.74
CA ASP A 471 25.78 -3.90 13.96
C ASP A 471 25.94 -3.09 15.25
N HIS A 472 24.84 -2.68 15.91
CA HIS A 472 24.89 -1.94 17.19
C HIS A 472 23.72 -2.28 18.11
N GLU A 473 24.04 -2.90 19.24
CA GLU A 473 23.10 -3.27 20.31
C GLU A 473 23.66 -2.89 21.69
N GLY A 474 22.79 -2.80 22.69
CA GLY A 474 23.19 -2.45 24.05
C GLY A 474 22.31 -3.03 25.15
N THR A 475 22.84 -3.02 26.36
CA THR A 475 22.13 -3.38 27.59
C THR A 475 22.38 -2.31 28.65
N ASP A 476 21.30 -1.73 29.13
CA ASP A 476 21.28 -0.73 30.18
C ASP A 476 20.83 -1.32 31.51
N PHE A 477 21.43 -0.84 32.59
CA PHE A 477 21.06 -1.19 33.95
C PHE A 477 20.73 0.08 34.72
N TYR A 478 19.52 0.12 35.29
CA TYR A 478 19.01 1.25 36.06
C TYR A 478 18.86 0.87 37.54
N LYS A 479 19.17 1.81 38.42
CA LYS A 479 18.74 1.80 39.82
C LYS A 479 17.63 2.81 40.01
N VAL A 480 16.68 2.52 40.87
CA VAL A 480 15.62 3.48 41.19
C VAL A 480 16.12 4.41 42.31
N ILE A 481 16.07 5.71 42.05
CA ILE A 481 16.41 6.77 43.01
C ILE A 481 15.28 7.79 42.95
N ASP A 482 14.69 8.13 44.09
CA ASP A 482 13.57 9.07 44.21
C ASP A 482 12.43 8.77 43.22
N ASN A 483 12.04 7.49 43.16
CA ASN A 483 10.99 6.97 42.29
C ASN A 483 11.25 7.20 40.78
N LYS A 484 12.51 7.31 40.38
CA LYS A 484 12.92 7.46 38.98
C LYS A 484 14.02 6.45 38.61
N PRO A 485 13.98 5.87 37.40
CA PRO A 485 15.05 5.00 36.93
C PRO A 485 16.28 5.85 36.56
N VAL A 486 17.39 5.58 37.23
CA VAL A 486 18.69 6.23 36.98
C VAL A 486 19.64 5.22 36.35
N LEU A 487 20.11 5.51 35.13
CA LEU A 487 21.07 4.66 34.42
C LEU A 487 22.40 4.61 35.20
N VAL A 488 22.80 3.42 35.64
CA VAL A 488 24.04 3.20 36.41
C VAL A 488 25.11 2.48 35.62
N LYS A 489 24.73 1.69 34.61
CA LYS A 489 25.66 0.96 33.74
C LYS A 489 25.07 0.77 32.35
N ARG A 490 25.91 0.88 31.33
CA ARG A 490 25.58 0.61 29.93
C ARG A 490 26.65 -0.26 29.30
N GLU A 491 26.25 -1.33 28.63
CA GLU A 491 27.12 -2.19 27.83
C GLU A 491 26.69 -2.09 26.37
N GLU A 492 27.59 -1.67 25.48
CA GLU A 492 27.31 -1.54 24.04
C GLU A 492 28.20 -2.49 23.23
N ILE A 493 27.61 -3.11 22.22
CA ILE A 493 28.29 -4.02 21.31
C ILE A 493 28.18 -3.44 19.90
N TYR A 494 29.33 -3.22 19.28
CA TYR A 494 29.49 -2.78 17.91
C TYR A 494 30.10 -3.91 17.08
N ARG A 495 29.41 -4.37 16.04
CA ARG A 495 29.86 -5.44 15.15
C ARG A 495 30.24 -4.84 13.79
N GLU A 496 31.47 -5.10 13.37
CA GLU A 496 31.99 -4.81 12.03
C GLU A 496 32.45 -6.13 11.39
N GLU A 497 32.54 -6.21 10.05
CA GLU A 497 32.76 -7.46 9.28
C GLU A 497 33.84 -8.45 9.79
N ASN A 498 34.81 -8.03 10.62
CA ASN A 498 35.80 -8.93 11.26
C ASN A 498 36.17 -8.53 12.71
N ARG A 499 35.40 -7.64 13.36
CA ARG A 499 35.72 -7.13 14.69
C ARG A 499 34.46 -6.91 15.51
N VAL A 500 34.50 -7.34 16.77
CA VAL A 500 33.49 -7.00 17.78
C VAL A 500 34.12 -6.06 18.80
N LYS A 501 33.58 -4.85 18.89
CA LYS A 501 33.95 -3.87 19.92
C LYS A 501 32.87 -3.85 21.01
N VAL A 502 33.27 -4.09 22.25
CA VAL A 502 32.41 -4.01 23.43
C VAL A 502 32.85 -2.82 24.29
N VAL A 503 31.93 -1.91 24.58
CA VAL A 503 32.15 -0.72 25.42
C VAL A 503 31.30 -0.86 26.67
N VAL A 504 31.91 -0.68 27.85
CA VAL A 504 31.21 -0.67 29.14
C VAL A 504 31.37 0.70 29.76
N GLN A 505 30.23 1.33 30.10
CA GLN A 505 30.15 2.59 30.79
C GLN A 505 29.50 2.40 32.16
N GLU A 506 30.03 3.08 33.18
CA GLU A 506 29.44 3.11 34.53
C GLU A 506 29.28 4.56 34.99
N ARG A 507 28.24 4.82 35.79
CA ARG A 507 27.94 6.15 36.31
C ARG A 507 28.94 6.54 37.41
N VAL A 508 29.63 7.67 37.26
CA VAL A 508 30.54 8.25 38.25
C VAL A 508 30.12 9.69 38.52
N GLY A 509 29.44 9.93 39.64
CA GLY A 509 28.73 11.19 39.88
C GLY A 509 27.50 11.31 38.99
N ASP A 510 27.37 12.41 38.25
CA ASP A 510 26.24 12.64 37.36
C ASP A 510 26.46 12.22 35.90
N GLU A 511 27.65 11.68 35.59
CA GLU A 511 28.05 11.35 34.22
C GLU A 511 28.34 9.85 34.04
N MET A 512 28.05 9.33 32.84
CA MET A 512 28.48 8.00 32.42
C MET A 512 29.93 8.05 31.92
N LYS A 513 30.80 7.22 32.49
CA LYS A 513 32.21 7.13 32.10
C LYS A 513 32.54 5.75 31.55
N ILE A 514 33.31 5.71 30.47
CA ILE A 514 33.82 4.45 29.89
C ILE A 514 34.81 3.84 30.88
N VAL A 515 34.49 2.65 31.38
CA VAL A 515 35.34 1.88 32.31
C VAL A 515 36.00 0.68 31.63
N SER A 516 35.48 0.23 30.48
CA SER A 516 36.09 -0.83 29.68
C SER A 516 35.82 -0.65 28.19
N GLU A 517 36.82 -0.92 27.35
CA GLU A 517 36.68 -1.03 25.91
C GLU A 517 37.51 -2.23 25.43
N LYS A 518 36.87 -3.23 24.81
CA LYS A 518 37.51 -4.45 24.33
C LYS A 518 37.20 -4.65 22.85
N ILE A 519 38.23 -4.97 22.05
CA ILE A 519 38.09 -5.31 20.63
C ILE A 519 38.51 -6.77 20.46
N LYS A 520 37.60 -7.63 20.00
CA LYS A 520 37.90 -9.00 19.61
C LYS A 520 37.94 -9.10 18.09
N SER A 521 39.00 -9.68 17.54
CA SER A 521 39.10 -10.05 16.13
C SER A 521 38.73 -11.52 15.98
N GLU A 522 37.88 -11.88 15.03
CA GLU A 522 37.62 -13.28 14.70
C GLU A 522 38.85 -13.86 13.98
N SER A 523 39.58 -14.74 14.66
CA SER A 523 40.70 -15.48 14.08
C SER A 523 40.19 -16.57 13.14
N LYS A 524 40.48 -16.45 11.85
CA LYS A 524 40.49 -17.61 10.94
C LYS A 524 41.68 -18.51 11.28
N GLU A 525 41.42 -19.80 11.42
CA GLU A 525 42.43 -20.86 11.55
C GLU A 525 43.43 -20.85 10.38
N PRO A 526 44.67 -21.33 10.58
CA PRO A 526 45.76 -21.15 9.62
C PRO A 526 45.62 -22.14 8.46
N VAL A 527 45.49 -21.64 7.24
CA VAL A 527 45.69 -22.43 6.02
C VAL A 527 47.19 -22.49 5.75
N THR A 528 47.74 -23.70 5.87
CA THR A 528 49.10 -24.07 5.48
C THR A 528 49.32 -23.86 3.99
N GLU A 529 50.30 -23.02 3.62
CA GLU A 529 50.80 -22.88 2.25
C GLU A 529 51.66 -24.12 1.88
N GLU A 530 51.25 -24.85 0.84
CA GLU A 530 52.15 -25.68 0.04
C GLU A 530 52.48 -24.96 -1.28
N PRO A 531 53.71 -25.10 -1.82
CA PRO A 531 54.13 -24.37 -3.00
C PRO A 531 53.65 -25.07 -4.28
N VAL A 532 52.76 -24.42 -5.04
CA VAL A 532 52.44 -24.85 -6.40
C VAL A 532 53.51 -24.31 -7.35
N THR A 533 54.24 -25.23 -7.96
CA THR A 533 55.22 -24.96 -9.02
C THR A 533 54.49 -24.81 -10.36
N GLU A 534 54.45 -23.60 -10.91
CA GLU A 534 54.00 -23.36 -12.29
C GLU A 534 55.11 -23.73 -13.30
N LYS A 535 54.73 -24.51 -14.32
CA LYS A 535 55.51 -24.73 -15.54
C LYS A 535 55.31 -23.58 -16.53
N PRO A 536 56.30 -23.29 -17.40
CA PRO A 536 56.32 -22.06 -18.18
C PRO A 536 55.34 -22.09 -19.36
N VAL A 537 54.52 -21.04 -19.46
CA VAL A 537 53.74 -20.74 -20.66
C VAL A 537 54.64 -20.03 -21.67
N THR A 538 54.56 -20.48 -22.92
CA THR A 538 55.44 -20.13 -24.03
C THR A 538 55.27 -18.70 -24.55
N GLU A 539 56.40 -18.18 -25.03
CA GLU A 539 56.78 -16.79 -25.30
C GLU A 539 56.10 -16.11 -26.50
N LYS A 540 54.86 -16.47 -26.88
CA LYS A 540 54.22 -15.95 -28.11
C LYS A 540 52.81 -15.38 -27.96
N GLN A 541 52.45 -14.92 -26.76
CA GLN A 541 51.21 -14.16 -26.50
C GLN A 541 51.41 -12.90 -25.63
N ALA A 542 52.65 -12.42 -25.47
CA ALA A 542 52.94 -11.13 -24.83
C ALA A 542 52.94 -9.98 -25.88
N LYS A 543 51.77 -9.62 -26.42
CA LYS A 543 51.58 -8.29 -27.01
C LYS A 543 51.19 -7.34 -25.87
N GLU A 544 51.91 -6.22 -25.76
CA GLU A 544 51.85 -5.22 -24.69
C GLU A 544 50.44 -4.97 -24.16
N ARG A 545 50.15 -5.43 -22.93
CA ARG A 545 49.03 -4.89 -22.17
C ARG A 545 49.40 -3.48 -21.76
N VAL A 546 48.80 -2.49 -22.41
CA VAL A 546 48.92 -1.07 -22.04
C VAL A 546 48.55 -0.93 -20.57
N LYS A 547 49.49 -0.46 -19.75
CA LYS A 547 49.24 -0.20 -18.32
C LYS A 547 48.28 0.97 -18.20
N GLN A 548 47.31 0.87 -17.30
CA GLN A 548 46.30 1.90 -17.09
C GLN A 548 46.30 2.39 -15.64
N ARG A 549 45.94 3.66 -15.46
CA ARG A 549 45.68 4.27 -14.14
C ARG A 549 44.35 4.99 -14.15
N ILE A 550 43.74 5.08 -12.98
CA ILE A 550 42.50 5.81 -12.74
C ILE A 550 42.74 6.91 -11.72
N MET A 551 42.17 8.10 -11.96
CA MET A 551 42.24 9.21 -11.02
C MET A 551 41.31 8.96 -9.83
N ILE A 552 41.85 8.98 -8.61
CA ILE A 552 41.10 8.75 -7.35
C ILE A 552 40.81 10.06 -6.60
N ALA A 553 41.25 11.18 -7.14
CA ALA A 553 40.98 12.53 -6.66
C ALA A 553 40.33 13.36 -7.79
N SER A 554 39.62 14.42 -7.40
CA SER A 554 39.11 15.41 -8.35
C SER A 554 40.17 16.47 -8.58
N GLY A 555 40.23 16.97 -9.80
CA GLY A 555 41.09 18.08 -10.15
C GLY A 555 42.59 17.74 -10.19
N VAL A 556 42.92 16.56 -10.72
CA VAL A 556 44.29 16.07 -10.74
C VAL A 556 45.10 16.81 -11.80
N ASN A 557 46.03 17.63 -11.34
CA ASN A 557 46.89 18.42 -12.21
C ASN A 557 47.87 17.55 -12.99
N VAL A 558 47.83 17.67 -14.32
CA VAL A 558 48.82 17.07 -15.23
C VAL A 558 49.86 18.12 -15.57
N ARG A 559 51.14 17.76 -15.46
CA ARG A 559 52.27 18.69 -15.59
C ARG A 559 53.26 18.28 -16.66
N SER A 560 53.97 19.24 -17.24
CA SER A 560 54.97 18.99 -18.28
C SER A 560 56.22 18.24 -17.79
N ALA A 561 56.46 18.17 -16.49
CA ALA A 561 57.58 17.46 -15.87
C ALA A 561 57.19 16.92 -14.48
N PRO A 562 57.87 15.88 -13.95
CA PRO A 562 57.55 15.24 -12.67
C PRO A 562 57.97 16.07 -11.44
N LYS A 563 57.46 17.30 -11.33
CA LYS A 563 57.71 18.25 -10.24
C LYS A 563 56.57 19.23 -10.06
N LEU A 564 56.35 19.70 -8.82
CA LEU A 564 55.20 20.54 -8.46
C LEU A 564 55.13 21.89 -9.18
N ASN A 565 56.28 22.51 -9.49
CA ASN A 565 56.34 23.82 -10.14
C ASN A 565 56.41 23.75 -11.68
N ALA A 566 56.30 22.57 -12.28
CA ALA A 566 56.23 22.44 -13.73
C ALA A 566 54.92 23.01 -14.29
N ARG A 567 54.97 23.48 -15.54
CA ARG A 567 53.82 24.02 -16.27
C ARG A 567 52.66 23.02 -16.22
N ARG A 568 51.48 23.51 -15.84
CA ARG A 568 50.22 22.75 -15.90
C ARG A 568 49.83 22.59 -17.36
N LEU A 569 49.63 21.34 -17.79
CA LEU A 569 49.15 20.99 -19.12
C LEU A 569 47.62 20.85 -19.11
N GLY A 570 47.07 20.30 -18.03
CA GLY A 570 45.64 20.13 -17.87
C GLY A 570 45.25 19.64 -16.48
N GLU A 571 43.99 19.23 -16.37
CA GLU A 571 43.37 18.73 -15.15
C GLU A 571 42.49 17.54 -15.49
N LEU A 572 42.57 16.47 -14.70
CA LEU A 572 41.76 15.28 -14.86
C LEU A 572 40.74 15.15 -13.72
N SER A 573 39.52 14.78 -14.10
CA SER A 573 38.43 14.52 -13.16
C SER A 573 38.60 13.16 -12.46
N PHE A 574 37.94 13.00 -11.32
CA PHE A 574 37.80 11.71 -10.65
C PHE A 574 37.24 10.66 -11.61
N GLY A 575 37.70 9.41 -11.51
CA GLY A 575 37.24 8.32 -12.37
C GLY A 575 37.93 8.25 -13.75
N THR A 576 38.68 9.29 -14.14
CA THR A 576 39.32 9.32 -15.47
C THR A 576 40.39 8.23 -15.59
N VAL A 577 40.21 7.34 -16.57
CA VAL A 577 41.17 6.28 -16.92
C VAL A 577 42.17 6.80 -17.95
N VAL A 578 43.46 6.62 -17.70
CA VAL A 578 44.56 7.06 -18.56
C VAL A 578 45.57 5.94 -18.79
N LYS A 579 46.32 6.01 -19.90
CA LYS A 579 47.44 5.10 -20.15
C LYS A 579 48.65 5.53 -19.32
N GLU A 580 49.29 4.59 -18.64
CA GLU A 580 50.57 4.77 -17.96
C GLU A 580 51.71 4.46 -18.93
N LEU A 581 52.53 5.47 -19.22
CA LEU A 581 53.65 5.37 -20.15
C LEU A 581 54.97 5.12 -19.42
N ALA A 582 55.17 5.76 -18.27
CA ALA A 582 56.39 5.65 -17.48
C ALA A 582 56.19 6.08 -16.02
N ARG A 583 57.22 5.90 -15.19
CA ARG A 583 57.27 6.33 -13.79
C ARG A 583 58.61 6.99 -13.47
N SER A 584 58.63 7.97 -12.56
CA SER A 584 59.87 8.57 -12.06
C SER A 584 60.74 7.54 -11.35
N LYS A 585 62.07 7.77 -11.35
CA LYS A 585 63.03 6.88 -10.68
C LYS A 585 62.83 6.83 -9.16
N ASN A 586 62.62 8.01 -8.56
CA ASN A 586 62.50 8.16 -7.11
C ASN A 586 61.09 8.58 -6.71
N ARG A 587 60.68 8.14 -5.51
CA ARG A 587 59.50 8.69 -4.83
C ARG A 587 59.82 10.09 -4.29
N VAL A 588 58.88 11.01 -4.43
CA VAL A 588 58.97 12.38 -3.92
C VAL A 588 57.91 12.55 -2.82
N LYS A 589 58.28 13.25 -1.74
CA LYS A 589 57.33 13.62 -0.69
C LYS A 589 56.59 14.89 -1.11
N ILE A 590 55.27 14.82 -1.19
CA ILE A 590 54.38 15.95 -1.48
C ILE A 590 53.32 15.99 -0.37
N GLY A 591 53.31 17.08 0.40
CA GLY A 591 52.49 17.18 1.61
C GLY A 591 52.81 16.06 2.59
N LYS A 592 51.77 15.32 3.02
CA LYS A 592 51.87 14.20 3.96
C LYS A 592 52.21 12.85 3.29
N THR A 593 52.27 12.81 1.96
CA THR A 593 52.34 11.56 1.19
C THR A 593 53.65 11.45 0.42
N LYS A 594 54.13 10.22 0.20
CA LYS A 594 55.39 9.95 -0.51
C LYS A 594 55.14 8.91 -1.60
N ASP A 595 55.22 9.34 -2.86
CA ASP A 595 54.92 8.48 -4.01
C ASP A 595 55.72 8.89 -5.26
N TYR A 596 55.63 8.11 -6.33
CA TYR A 596 56.23 8.39 -7.63
C TYR A 596 55.42 9.40 -8.44
N TRP A 597 56.04 9.98 -9.46
CA TRP A 597 55.34 10.61 -10.57
C TRP A 597 55.14 9.59 -11.68
N TYR A 598 53.98 9.62 -12.33
CA TYR A 598 53.63 8.74 -13.45
C TYR A 598 53.41 9.59 -14.70
N GLN A 599 54.05 9.20 -15.79
CA GLN A 599 53.81 9.78 -17.10
C GLN A 599 52.58 9.12 -17.69
N ILE A 600 51.63 9.94 -18.14
CA ILE A 600 50.31 9.50 -18.60
C ILE A 600 49.95 10.16 -19.93
N GLU A 601 49.15 9.45 -20.73
CA GLU A 601 48.49 9.99 -21.92
C GLU A 601 47.06 10.41 -21.55
N MET A 602 46.74 11.70 -21.73
CA MET A 602 45.41 12.26 -21.42
C MET A 602 44.38 11.89 -22.50
N PRO A 603 43.06 11.93 -22.19
CA PRO A 603 42.02 11.91 -23.22
C PRO A 603 42.23 13.09 -24.19
N GLY A 604 42.66 12.80 -25.42
CA GLY A 604 43.12 13.80 -26.40
C GLY A 604 44.56 13.60 -26.90
N GLY A 605 45.31 12.67 -26.30
CA GLY A 605 46.63 12.22 -26.79
C GLY A 605 47.83 13.02 -26.29
N GLU A 606 47.62 14.12 -25.56
CA GLU A 606 48.71 14.88 -24.95
C GLU A 606 49.31 14.13 -23.74
N ILE A 607 50.65 14.15 -23.63
CA ILE A 607 51.41 13.40 -22.62
C ILE A 607 51.90 14.33 -21.52
N GLY A 608 51.68 13.96 -20.26
CA GLY A 608 52.16 14.70 -19.10
C GLY A 608 52.41 13.83 -17.87
N TRP A 609 52.66 14.45 -16.73
CA TRP A 609 53.01 13.79 -15.48
C TRP A 609 51.98 14.09 -14.38
N THR A 610 51.56 13.04 -13.67
CA THR A 610 50.69 13.12 -12.48
C THR A 610 51.37 12.51 -11.26
N PHE A 611 50.97 12.92 -10.06
CA PHE A 611 51.50 12.38 -8.82
C PHE A 611 50.74 11.12 -8.39
N GLY A 612 51.48 10.07 -8.04
CA GLY A 612 50.97 8.72 -7.80
C GLY A 612 49.82 8.67 -6.80
N ASN A 613 49.92 9.38 -5.68
CA ASN A 613 48.92 9.35 -4.61
C ASN A 613 47.53 9.90 -5.03
N LEU A 614 47.42 10.49 -6.23
CA LEU A 614 46.16 10.97 -6.81
C LEU A 614 45.57 9.99 -7.84
N SER A 615 46.21 8.82 -8.05
CA SER A 615 45.81 7.82 -9.03
C SER A 615 46.08 6.39 -8.58
N SER A 616 45.22 5.44 -8.93
CA SER A 616 45.45 4.01 -8.71
C SER A 616 45.79 3.30 -10.01
N ALA A 617 46.57 2.22 -9.95
CA ALA A 617 46.81 1.35 -11.10
C ALA A 617 45.59 0.45 -11.35
N ILE A 618 45.26 0.20 -12.61
CA ILE A 618 44.21 -0.75 -12.99
C ILE A 618 44.86 -2.02 -13.50
N ALA A 619 44.63 -3.13 -12.82
CA ALA A 619 44.93 -4.45 -13.37
C ALA A 619 43.81 -4.83 -14.36
N PRO A 620 44.11 -5.17 -15.63
CA PRO A 620 43.07 -5.44 -16.64
C PRO A 620 42.08 -6.54 -16.26
N ASN A 621 42.51 -7.52 -15.47
CA ASN A 621 41.70 -8.63 -14.97
C ASN A 621 41.06 -8.38 -13.59
N LYS A 622 41.30 -7.22 -12.97
CA LYS A 622 40.68 -6.82 -11.68
C LYS A 622 40.06 -5.43 -11.73
N LYS A 623 39.59 -5.04 -12.91
CA LYS A 623 39.15 -3.68 -13.20
C LYS A 623 37.88 -3.33 -12.42
N GLY A 624 36.92 -4.24 -12.36
CA GLY A 624 35.70 -4.07 -11.58
C GLY A 624 35.98 -3.91 -10.09
N GLU A 625 36.82 -4.76 -9.50
CA GLU A 625 37.18 -4.69 -8.07
C GLU A 625 37.88 -3.37 -7.75
N THR A 626 38.77 -2.92 -8.66
CA THR A 626 39.45 -1.63 -8.52
C THR A 626 38.45 -0.48 -8.52
N TYR A 627 37.44 -0.50 -9.38
CA TYR A 627 36.40 0.53 -9.43
C TYR A 627 35.53 0.55 -8.19
N LEU A 628 35.13 -0.63 -7.71
CA LEU A 628 34.32 -0.77 -6.52
C LEU A 628 35.06 -0.22 -5.28
N GLU A 629 36.33 -0.61 -5.10
CA GLU A 629 37.17 -0.12 -4.00
C GLU A 629 37.32 1.40 -4.04
N ILE A 630 37.60 1.98 -5.22
CA ILE A 630 37.75 3.43 -5.38
C ILE A 630 36.46 4.17 -5.03
N ALA A 631 35.30 3.66 -5.48
CA ALA A 631 34.01 4.27 -5.18
C ALA A 631 33.70 4.21 -3.68
N GLN A 632 33.86 3.04 -3.04
CA GLN A 632 33.64 2.87 -1.60
C GLN A 632 34.55 3.79 -0.78
N GLN A 633 35.84 3.84 -1.08
CA GLN A 633 36.80 4.74 -0.41
C GLN A 633 36.46 6.22 -0.62
N ARG A 634 35.83 6.57 -1.75
CA ARG A 634 35.38 7.92 -2.03
C ARG A 634 34.15 8.30 -1.21
N LEU A 635 33.23 7.37 -0.99
CA LEU A 635 32.01 7.55 -0.19
C LEU A 635 32.28 7.75 1.30
N LEU A 636 33.39 7.23 1.82
CA LEU A 636 33.83 7.44 3.21
C LEU A 636 34.23 8.90 3.52
N LYS A 637 34.35 9.76 2.50
CA LYS A 637 34.80 11.15 2.65
C LYS A 637 33.62 12.10 2.61
N LYS A 638 33.71 13.21 3.35
CA LYS A 638 32.79 14.35 3.18
C LYS A 638 33.07 15.02 1.84
N LEU A 639 32.13 14.93 0.90
CA LEU A 639 32.26 15.49 -0.45
C LEU A 639 31.40 16.74 -0.60
N ASN A 640 31.92 17.76 -1.28
CA ASN A 640 31.09 18.86 -1.79
C ASN A 640 30.31 18.41 -3.04
N TRP A 641 29.35 19.21 -3.48
CA TRP A 641 28.47 18.86 -4.60
C TRP A 641 29.21 18.42 -5.87
N SER A 642 30.18 19.22 -6.34
CA SER A 642 30.94 18.90 -7.55
C SER A 642 31.63 17.53 -7.45
N ASN A 643 32.16 17.19 -6.27
CA ASN A 643 32.78 15.90 -6.03
C ASN A 643 31.78 14.75 -5.87
N GLN A 644 30.57 15.02 -5.38
CA GLN A 644 29.47 14.04 -5.34
C GLN A 644 28.98 13.73 -6.76
N LYS A 645 28.77 14.76 -7.59
CA LYS A 645 28.36 14.60 -8.99
C LYS A 645 29.40 13.82 -9.79
N ALA A 646 30.69 14.12 -9.63
CA ALA A 646 31.76 13.37 -10.28
C ALA A 646 31.80 11.88 -9.86
N LEU A 647 31.46 11.58 -8.60
CA LEU A 647 31.33 10.20 -8.13
C LEU A 647 30.10 9.50 -8.74
N LEU A 648 28.95 10.19 -8.81
CA LEU A 648 27.74 9.67 -9.46
C LEU A 648 27.96 9.40 -10.95
N ASP A 649 28.65 10.30 -11.67
CA ASP A 649 28.98 10.12 -13.08
C ASP A 649 29.93 8.95 -13.29
N PHE A 650 30.93 8.80 -12.42
CA PHE A 650 31.81 7.64 -12.41
C PHE A 650 31.03 6.34 -12.20
N LEU A 651 30.15 6.30 -11.19
CA LEU A 651 29.32 5.14 -10.87
C LEU A 651 28.36 4.79 -12.02
N ALA A 652 27.71 5.78 -12.62
CA ALA A 652 26.85 5.61 -13.79
C ALA A 652 27.61 4.99 -14.96
N GLN A 653 28.84 5.45 -15.22
CA GLN A 653 29.69 4.90 -16.28
C GLN A 653 30.10 3.46 -15.97
N VAL A 654 30.65 3.18 -14.79
CA VAL A 654 31.22 1.86 -14.50
C VAL A 654 30.16 0.78 -14.34
N LYS A 655 28.92 1.15 -13.97
CA LYS A 655 27.75 0.26 -13.97
C LYS A 655 27.49 -0.34 -15.37
N GLU A 656 27.66 0.47 -16.42
CA GLU A 656 27.47 0.01 -17.81
C GLU A 656 28.73 -0.70 -18.35
N GLU A 657 29.91 -0.28 -17.90
CA GLU A 657 31.19 -0.77 -18.39
C GLU A 657 31.58 -2.15 -17.84
N VAL A 658 31.25 -2.44 -16.58
CA VAL A 658 31.63 -3.69 -15.89
C VAL A 658 30.46 -4.66 -15.90
N GLN A 659 30.58 -5.73 -16.69
CA GLN A 659 29.57 -6.80 -16.78
C GLN A 659 30.03 -8.12 -16.14
N SER A 660 31.31 -8.22 -15.77
CA SER A 660 31.92 -9.44 -15.22
C SER A 660 33.07 -9.11 -14.24
N PRO A 661 33.22 -9.86 -13.13
CA PRO A 661 32.31 -10.91 -12.67
C PRO A 661 30.95 -10.31 -12.22
N PRO A 662 29.84 -11.04 -12.38
CA PRO A 662 28.50 -10.48 -12.17
C PRO A 662 28.29 -9.98 -10.74
N GLU A 663 28.97 -10.57 -9.75
CA GLU A 663 28.98 -10.14 -8.34
C GLU A 663 29.56 -8.74 -8.17
N ILE A 664 30.53 -8.34 -8.99
CA ILE A 664 31.10 -6.99 -8.93
C ILE A 664 30.26 -6.00 -9.74
N ALA A 665 29.72 -6.44 -10.89
CA ALA A 665 28.86 -5.63 -11.73
C ALA A 665 27.60 -5.15 -10.98
N VAL A 666 26.97 -6.05 -10.23
CA VAL A 666 25.78 -5.74 -9.44
C VAL A 666 26.07 -4.86 -8.22
N GLU A 667 27.22 -5.02 -7.56
CA GLU A 667 27.62 -4.13 -6.46
C GLU A 667 27.85 -2.70 -6.94
N LEU A 668 28.46 -2.53 -8.12
CA LEU A 668 28.61 -1.20 -8.74
C LEU A 668 27.25 -0.58 -9.08
N ALA A 669 26.30 -1.38 -9.56
CA ALA A 669 24.93 -0.92 -9.84
C ALA A 669 24.20 -0.49 -8.56
N LEU A 670 24.25 -1.31 -7.50
CA LEU A 670 23.66 -0.98 -6.21
C LEU A 670 24.31 0.25 -5.57
N LEU A 671 25.64 0.39 -5.69
CA LEU A 671 26.35 1.55 -5.20
C LEU A 671 25.95 2.83 -5.93
N TYR A 672 25.71 2.75 -7.25
CA TYR A 672 25.15 3.85 -8.03
C TYR A 672 23.76 4.26 -7.52
N PHE A 673 22.81 3.31 -7.45
CA PHE A 673 21.43 3.62 -7.06
C PHE A 673 21.32 4.11 -5.61
N SER A 674 22.01 3.49 -4.66
CA SER A 674 22.02 3.95 -3.26
C SER A 674 22.65 5.34 -3.10
N THR A 675 23.72 5.64 -3.84
CA THR A 675 24.34 6.98 -3.83
C THR A 675 23.41 8.01 -4.46
N LEU A 676 22.69 7.62 -5.51
CA LEU A 676 21.71 8.48 -6.18
C LEU A 676 20.53 8.78 -5.25
N GLN A 677 19.89 7.77 -4.65
CA GLN A 677 18.75 7.96 -3.74
C GLN A 677 19.13 8.88 -2.58
N LYS A 678 20.25 8.60 -1.90
CA LYS A 678 20.76 9.46 -0.82
C LYS A 678 20.96 10.91 -1.25
N LYS A 679 21.26 11.13 -2.54
CA LYS A 679 21.39 12.48 -3.09
C LYS A 679 20.04 13.12 -3.34
N LEU A 680 19.07 12.39 -3.85
CA LEU A 680 17.70 12.88 -4.03
C LEU A 680 17.08 13.28 -2.69
N ASP A 681 17.23 12.45 -1.64
CA ASP A 681 16.73 12.75 -0.28
C ASP A 681 17.31 14.06 0.28
N GLN A 682 18.56 14.40 -0.08
CA GLN A 682 19.18 15.68 0.30
C GLN A 682 18.63 16.87 -0.48
N LEU A 683 18.08 16.65 -1.67
CA LEU A 683 17.57 17.69 -2.56
C LEU A 683 16.08 17.99 -2.31
N SER A 684 15.28 17.01 -1.90
CA SER A 684 13.86 17.21 -1.59
C SER A 684 13.59 18.22 -0.46
N ASN A 685 14.60 18.57 0.33
CA ASN A 685 14.51 19.58 1.38
C ASN A 685 14.59 21.04 0.87
N ASP A 686 14.63 21.27 -0.45
CA ASP A 686 14.75 22.59 -1.08
C ASP A 686 13.45 22.95 -1.83
N ASN A 687 12.62 23.82 -1.23
CA ASN A 687 11.24 24.14 -1.66
C ASN A 687 11.10 24.83 -3.04
N GLN A 688 12.12 24.84 -3.91
CA GLN A 688 12.06 25.42 -5.26
C GLN A 688 12.86 24.60 -6.32
N PRO A 689 12.41 23.39 -6.67
CA PRO A 689 13.13 22.50 -7.61
C PRO A 689 13.31 23.08 -9.02
N GLU A 690 12.40 23.94 -9.49
CA GLU A 690 12.50 24.60 -10.81
C GLU A 690 13.60 25.67 -10.89
N LYS A 691 14.03 26.22 -9.75
CA LYS A 691 15.12 27.22 -9.68
C LYS A 691 16.43 26.63 -9.17
N SER A 692 16.41 25.33 -8.86
CA SER A 692 17.55 24.63 -8.34
C SER A 692 18.65 24.54 -9.41
N PRO A 693 19.94 24.71 -9.05
CA PRO A 693 21.06 24.43 -9.97
C PRO A 693 21.11 22.97 -10.46
N TYR A 694 20.22 22.11 -9.96
CA TYR A 694 20.11 20.69 -10.31
C TYR A 694 18.91 20.38 -11.23
N HIS A 695 18.10 21.37 -11.60
CA HIS A 695 16.88 21.17 -12.38
C HIS A 695 17.10 20.37 -13.67
N GLU A 696 18.06 20.77 -14.51
CA GLU A 696 18.37 20.05 -15.76
C GLU A 696 18.83 18.61 -15.50
N TRP A 697 19.59 18.37 -14.43
CA TRP A 697 20.04 17.03 -14.08
C TRP A 697 18.90 16.13 -13.60
N LEU A 698 17.97 16.66 -12.79
CA LEU A 698 16.78 15.91 -12.36
C LEU A 698 15.89 15.58 -13.56
N LYS A 699 15.69 16.54 -14.46
CA LYS A 699 14.93 16.34 -15.70
C LYS A 699 15.55 15.28 -16.62
N GLU A 700 16.87 15.22 -16.71
CA GLU A 700 17.57 14.16 -17.45
C GLU A 700 17.34 12.77 -16.82
N LEU A 701 17.26 12.66 -15.50
CA LEU A 701 17.01 11.40 -14.80
C LEU A 701 15.55 10.97 -14.95
N GLU A 702 14.61 11.91 -14.86
CA GLU A 702 13.18 11.70 -15.08
C GLU A 702 12.89 11.25 -16.53
N GLN A 703 13.50 11.91 -17.52
CA GLN A 703 13.39 11.50 -18.94
C GLN A 703 13.93 10.10 -19.22
N LYS A 704 14.82 9.59 -18.37
CA LYS A 704 15.36 8.23 -18.44
C LYS A 704 14.53 7.23 -17.61
N GLU A 705 13.40 7.67 -17.06
CA GLU A 705 12.51 6.86 -16.19
C GLU A 705 13.25 6.30 -14.97
N LEU A 706 14.35 6.94 -14.55
CA LEU A 706 15.14 6.50 -13.40
C LEU A 706 14.54 6.98 -12.08
N ILE A 707 13.92 8.15 -12.10
CA ILE A 707 13.33 8.79 -10.92
C ILE A 707 11.93 9.30 -11.24
N ASN A 708 11.07 9.34 -10.22
CA ASN A 708 9.75 9.94 -10.27
C ASN A 708 9.60 11.00 -9.16
N PRO A 709 8.88 12.10 -9.41
CA PRO A 709 8.46 13.02 -8.35
C PRO A 709 7.27 12.41 -7.58
N ILE A 710 7.33 12.42 -6.24
CA ILE A 710 6.22 12.05 -5.35
C ILE A 710 6.09 13.15 -4.30
N GLY A 711 5.00 13.91 -4.35
CA GLY A 711 4.86 15.10 -3.51
C GLY A 711 6.01 16.09 -3.77
N ASP A 712 6.74 16.45 -2.71
CA ASP A 712 7.93 17.30 -2.77
C ASP A 712 9.25 16.49 -2.94
N ASP A 713 9.17 15.15 -2.97
CA ASP A 713 10.32 14.26 -3.01
C ASP A 713 10.64 13.73 -4.41
N TRP A 714 11.93 13.49 -4.67
CA TRP A 714 12.39 12.72 -5.82
C TRP A 714 12.86 11.33 -5.38
N ILE A 715 12.35 10.28 -6.01
CA ILE A 715 12.68 8.91 -5.64
C ILE A 715 13.08 8.08 -6.86
N ILE A 716 13.90 7.06 -6.66
CA ILE A 716 14.21 6.09 -7.72
C ILE A 716 13.00 5.20 -7.96
N ASN A 717 12.62 5.02 -9.22
CA ASN A 717 11.51 4.16 -9.59
C ASN A 717 11.76 2.70 -9.14
N ALA A 718 10.81 2.10 -8.42
CA ALA A 718 10.88 0.72 -7.95
C ALA A 718 11.21 -0.30 -9.07
N ASP A 719 10.72 -0.06 -10.30
CA ASP A 719 10.97 -0.93 -11.45
C ASP A 719 12.45 -1.02 -11.83
N VAL A 720 13.25 0.02 -11.54
CA VAL A 720 14.70 -0.01 -11.77
C VAL A 720 15.35 -1.11 -10.94
N TYR A 721 14.94 -1.29 -9.68
CA TYR A 721 15.43 -2.36 -8.82
C TYR A 721 14.94 -3.73 -9.29
N TRP A 722 13.69 -3.84 -9.75
CA TRP A 722 13.16 -5.11 -10.27
C TRP A 722 13.80 -5.54 -11.59
N GLN A 723 14.13 -4.60 -12.48
CA GLN A 723 14.91 -4.87 -13.68
C GLN A 723 16.32 -5.35 -13.32
N LEU A 724 16.97 -4.70 -12.35
CA LEU A 724 18.28 -5.12 -11.85
C LEU A 724 18.21 -6.52 -11.23
N HIS A 725 17.21 -6.79 -10.40
CA HIS A 725 16.95 -8.11 -9.84
C HIS A 725 16.87 -9.17 -10.94
N ASN A 726 16.03 -8.95 -11.96
CA ASN A 726 15.83 -9.92 -13.03
C ASN A 726 17.10 -10.19 -13.85
N ALA A 727 17.97 -9.18 -13.99
CA ALA A 727 19.25 -9.34 -14.70
C ALA A 727 20.26 -10.22 -13.95
N TYR A 728 20.19 -10.28 -12.62
CA TYR A 728 21.17 -10.98 -11.77
C TYR A 728 20.59 -12.17 -10.98
N TYR A 729 19.28 -12.42 -11.02
CA TYR A 729 18.67 -13.61 -10.43
C TYR A 729 19.18 -14.90 -11.12
N PRO A 730 19.55 -15.97 -10.39
CA PRO A 730 19.33 -16.21 -8.95
C PRO A 730 20.58 -16.01 -8.08
N LEU A 731 21.49 -15.10 -8.41
CA LEU A 731 22.67 -14.83 -7.54
C LEU A 731 22.21 -14.41 -6.13
N PRO A 732 22.98 -14.71 -5.06
CA PRO A 732 22.59 -14.36 -3.69
C PRO A 732 22.23 -12.87 -3.49
N VAL A 733 22.95 -11.98 -4.18
CA VAL A 733 22.69 -10.53 -4.17
C VAL A 733 21.35 -10.12 -4.78
N ALA A 734 20.73 -10.95 -5.63
CA ALA A 734 19.43 -10.66 -6.21
C ALA A 734 18.36 -10.51 -5.12
N GLU A 735 18.44 -11.30 -4.05
CA GLU A 735 17.51 -11.16 -2.93
C GLU A 735 17.58 -9.77 -2.28
N ARG A 736 18.80 -9.28 -2.03
CA ARG A 736 19.02 -7.93 -1.48
C ARG A 736 18.46 -6.84 -2.41
N ILE A 737 18.59 -7.01 -3.72
CA ILE A 737 18.01 -6.08 -4.70
C ILE A 737 16.48 -6.12 -4.66
N ALA A 738 15.89 -7.32 -4.62
CA ALA A 738 14.45 -7.49 -4.51
C ALA A 738 13.91 -6.86 -3.22
N TRP A 739 14.67 -6.94 -2.12
CA TRP A 739 14.31 -6.30 -0.87
C TRP A 739 14.31 -4.77 -0.97
N VAL A 740 15.34 -4.18 -1.61
CA VAL A 740 15.36 -2.74 -1.89
C VAL A 740 14.18 -2.34 -2.79
N GLY A 741 13.90 -3.12 -3.84
CA GLY A 741 12.76 -2.88 -4.73
C GLY A 741 11.40 -3.02 -4.04
N ALA A 742 11.28 -3.91 -3.05
CA ALA A 742 10.09 -4.05 -2.23
C ALA A 742 9.88 -2.89 -1.24
N ASN A 743 10.93 -2.18 -0.84
CA ASN A 743 10.82 -1.03 0.04
C ASN A 743 10.94 0.30 -0.73
N ALA A 744 10.96 0.26 -2.06
CA ALA A 744 10.96 1.47 -2.88
C ALA A 744 9.55 2.09 -2.88
N PRO A 745 9.41 3.41 -2.69
CA PRO A 745 8.10 4.05 -2.67
C PRO A 745 7.45 3.98 -4.06
N LEU A 746 6.14 3.72 -4.12
CA LEU A 746 5.39 3.67 -5.38
C LEU A 746 4.64 4.98 -5.71
N GLY A 747 4.44 5.86 -4.72
CA GLY A 747 3.68 7.11 -4.86
C GLY A 747 2.17 6.93 -4.70
N GLY A 748 1.51 7.99 -4.21
CA GLY A 748 0.10 7.95 -3.78
C GLY A 748 -0.06 7.45 -2.34
N GLU A 749 -1.30 7.30 -1.88
CA GLU A 749 -1.66 6.61 -0.64
C GLU A 749 -2.90 5.74 -0.89
N CYS A 750 -3.01 4.61 -0.20
CA CYS A 750 -4.14 3.68 -0.41
C CYS A 750 -5.38 4.01 0.43
N GLU A 751 -5.35 5.07 1.25
CA GLU A 751 -6.49 5.59 2.03
C GLU A 751 -7.29 4.53 2.82
N GLY A 752 -6.67 3.37 3.12
CA GLY A 752 -7.31 2.24 3.83
C GLY A 752 -7.97 1.18 2.95
N PHE A 753 -7.98 1.30 1.61
CA PHE A 753 -8.59 0.33 0.71
C PHE A 753 -7.72 -0.93 0.51
N LEU A 754 -8.30 -2.12 0.75
CA LEU A 754 -7.58 -3.41 0.72
C LEU A 754 -7.21 -3.81 -0.70
N GLU A 755 -8.08 -3.51 -1.67
CA GLU A 755 -7.75 -3.67 -3.08
C GLU A 755 -6.44 -2.94 -3.39
N CYS A 756 -6.37 -1.64 -3.11
CA CYS A 756 -5.18 -0.81 -3.33
C CYS A 756 -3.96 -1.32 -2.56
N ALA A 757 -4.13 -1.67 -1.29
CA ALA A 757 -3.02 -2.13 -0.44
C ALA A 757 -2.46 -3.48 -0.92
N LEU A 758 -3.31 -4.45 -1.24
CA LEU A 758 -2.89 -5.71 -1.86
C LEU A 758 -2.30 -5.48 -3.25
N ASP A 759 -2.81 -4.48 -3.96
CA ASP A 759 -2.26 -4.02 -5.21
C ASP A 759 -0.78 -3.67 -4.95
N TRP A 760 -0.53 -2.67 -4.10
CA TRP A 760 0.81 -2.17 -3.82
C TRP A 760 1.76 -3.27 -3.38
N MET A 761 1.32 -4.12 -2.44
CA MET A 761 2.08 -5.27 -1.99
C MET A 761 2.44 -6.20 -3.16
N ASN A 762 1.55 -6.41 -4.12
CA ASN A 762 1.79 -7.22 -5.32
C ASN A 762 2.92 -6.68 -6.21
N HIS A 763 3.23 -5.39 -6.11
CA HIS A 763 4.37 -4.72 -6.77
C HIS A 763 5.62 -4.64 -5.90
N THR A 764 5.47 -4.79 -4.58
CA THR A 764 6.54 -4.68 -3.58
C THR A 764 6.79 -6.00 -2.82
N SER A 765 6.30 -6.11 -1.59
CA SER A 765 6.62 -7.19 -0.64
C SER A 765 6.13 -8.56 -1.13
N LEU A 766 4.95 -8.67 -1.74
CA LEU A 766 4.51 -9.93 -2.37
C LEU A 766 5.29 -10.27 -3.63
N LYS A 767 5.78 -9.27 -4.37
CA LYS A 767 6.69 -9.51 -5.50
C LYS A 767 8.00 -10.11 -5.02
N TYR A 768 8.54 -9.64 -3.90
CA TYR A 768 9.69 -10.26 -3.24
C TYR A 768 9.39 -11.72 -2.87
N LEU A 769 8.25 -11.98 -2.21
CA LEU A 769 7.86 -13.33 -1.77
C LEU A 769 7.72 -14.32 -2.94
N LYS A 770 7.29 -13.85 -4.12
CA LYS A 770 7.21 -14.67 -5.35
C LYS A 770 8.56 -15.16 -5.85
N TYR A 771 9.61 -14.33 -5.75
CA TYR A 771 10.95 -14.65 -6.27
C TYR A 771 11.85 -15.31 -5.21
N HIS A 772 11.65 -14.94 -3.93
CA HIS A 772 12.47 -15.36 -2.78
C HIS A 772 11.60 -15.95 -1.64
N PRO A 773 10.90 -17.07 -1.88
CA PRO A 773 9.97 -17.66 -0.89
C PRO A 773 10.66 -18.27 0.35
N THR A 774 11.99 -18.31 0.36
CA THR A 774 12.84 -18.78 1.47
C THR A 774 13.91 -17.74 1.82
N GLY A 775 13.74 -16.49 1.39
CA GLY A 775 14.68 -15.41 1.67
C GLY A 775 14.67 -14.93 3.13
N GLU A 776 15.70 -14.20 3.52
CA GLU A 776 15.93 -13.62 4.84
C GLU A 776 14.80 -12.67 5.29
N HIS A 777 14.05 -12.07 4.35
CA HIS A 777 12.97 -11.12 4.65
C HIS A 777 11.56 -11.70 4.55
N VAL A 778 11.43 -13.02 4.33
CA VAL A 778 10.13 -13.71 4.25
C VAL A 778 9.28 -13.46 5.51
N GLU A 779 9.90 -13.53 6.70
CA GLU A 779 9.24 -13.25 7.98
C GLU A 779 8.60 -11.85 8.00
N LYS A 780 9.36 -10.83 7.54
CA LYS A 780 8.89 -9.44 7.54
C LYS A 780 7.73 -9.25 6.56
N VAL A 781 7.83 -9.83 5.36
CA VAL A 781 6.73 -9.77 4.37
C VAL A 781 5.48 -10.49 4.87
N ILE A 782 5.65 -11.61 5.57
CA ILE A 782 4.52 -12.34 6.16
C ILE A 782 3.85 -11.52 7.26
N ASN A 783 4.62 -10.83 8.09
CA ASN A 783 4.07 -9.97 9.14
C ASN A 783 3.29 -8.79 8.55
N GLU A 784 3.83 -8.10 7.55
CA GLU A 784 3.13 -7.05 6.79
C GLU A 784 1.85 -7.57 6.14
N LEU A 785 1.92 -8.77 5.54
CA LEU A 785 0.76 -9.41 4.92
C LEU A 785 -0.31 -9.78 5.96
N MET A 786 0.09 -10.31 7.11
CA MET A 786 -0.82 -10.67 8.18
C MET A 786 -1.45 -9.43 8.81
N GLU A 787 -0.71 -8.33 8.97
CA GLU A 787 -1.24 -7.04 9.40
C GLU A 787 -2.31 -6.55 8.42
N LEU A 788 -2.03 -6.59 7.12
CA LEU A 788 -3.01 -6.21 6.10
C LEU A 788 -4.25 -7.12 6.10
N LEU A 789 -4.05 -8.45 6.13
CA LEU A 789 -5.15 -9.42 6.10
C LEU A 789 -5.97 -9.44 7.39
N ASN A 790 -5.41 -9.02 8.53
CA ASN A 790 -6.09 -8.91 9.81
C ASN A 790 -6.71 -7.53 10.04
N ASN A 791 -6.47 -6.55 9.16
CA ASN A 791 -7.08 -5.25 9.27
C ASN A 791 -8.58 -5.33 8.94
N ASP A 792 -9.41 -5.20 9.97
CA ASP A 792 -10.87 -5.29 9.88
C ASP A 792 -11.54 -3.95 9.54
N MET A 793 -10.77 -2.85 9.44
CA MET A 793 -11.27 -1.54 8.97
C MET A 793 -11.38 -1.45 7.46
N VAL A 794 -11.19 -2.55 6.73
CA VAL A 794 -11.23 -2.50 5.28
C VAL A 794 -12.61 -2.85 4.75
N GLU A 795 -13.30 -1.84 4.22
CA GLU A 795 -14.49 -2.02 3.42
C GLU A 795 -14.16 -2.84 2.16
N VAL A 796 -14.93 -3.92 1.96
CA VAL A 796 -14.99 -4.65 0.71
C VAL A 796 -16.28 -4.20 0.02
N THR A 797 -16.13 -3.46 -1.07
CA THR A 797 -17.23 -2.84 -1.79
C THR A 797 -17.40 -3.47 -3.17
N GLU A 798 -18.52 -3.23 -3.84
CA GLU A 798 -18.69 -3.62 -5.25
C GLU A 798 -17.69 -2.91 -6.19
N LYS A 799 -16.96 -1.89 -5.71
CA LYS A 799 -15.89 -1.20 -6.45
C LYS A 799 -14.54 -1.94 -6.37
N ASP A 800 -14.37 -2.89 -5.44
CA ASP A 800 -13.13 -3.68 -5.24
C ASP A 800 -13.07 -4.92 -6.12
N VAL A 801 -12.92 -4.66 -7.41
CA VAL A 801 -13.06 -5.72 -8.39
C VAL A 801 -11.79 -6.51 -8.61
N ALA A 802 -10.62 -5.89 -8.48
CA ALA A 802 -9.32 -6.55 -8.54
C ALA A 802 -9.14 -7.54 -7.40
N LEU A 803 -9.75 -7.23 -6.25
CA LEU A 803 -9.57 -7.90 -4.98
C LEU A 803 -9.69 -9.44 -5.04
N PRO A 804 -10.73 -10.06 -5.65
CA PRO A 804 -10.79 -11.52 -5.84
C PRO A 804 -9.55 -12.12 -6.50
N ARG A 805 -9.02 -11.45 -7.53
CA ARG A 805 -7.84 -11.94 -8.27
C ARG A 805 -6.56 -11.64 -7.48
N LEU A 806 -6.45 -10.48 -6.84
CA LEU A 806 -5.31 -10.16 -5.97
C LEU A 806 -5.20 -11.17 -4.82
N LEU A 807 -6.32 -11.54 -4.20
CA LEU A 807 -6.38 -12.60 -3.19
C LEU A 807 -6.01 -13.98 -3.76
N ALA A 808 -6.35 -14.29 -5.02
CA ALA A 808 -5.92 -15.53 -5.67
C ALA A 808 -4.42 -15.56 -5.98
N VAL A 809 -3.86 -14.43 -6.46
CA VAL A 809 -2.40 -14.27 -6.67
C VAL A 809 -1.66 -14.41 -5.35
N LEU A 810 -2.20 -13.79 -4.30
CA LEU A 810 -1.70 -13.88 -2.95
C LEU A 810 -1.73 -15.33 -2.44
N GLN A 811 -2.85 -16.03 -2.58
CA GLN A 811 -2.99 -17.43 -2.22
C GLN A 811 -1.93 -18.30 -2.92
N SER A 812 -1.80 -18.18 -4.24
CA SER A 812 -0.79 -18.94 -5.01
C SER A 812 0.64 -18.61 -4.61
N THR A 813 0.90 -17.38 -4.18
CA THR A 813 2.22 -16.97 -3.68
C THR A 813 2.50 -17.60 -2.32
N VAL A 814 1.56 -17.51 -1.38
CA VAL A 814 1.65 -18.11 -0.04
C VAL A 814 1.72 -19.64 -0.11
N GLU A 815 1.04 -20.28 -1.06
CA GLU A 815 1.14 -21.73 -1.28
C GLU A 815 2.56 -22.21 -1.60
N ARG A 816 3.45 -21.32 -2.07
CA ARG A 816 4.84 -21.64 -2.43
C ARG A 816 5.86 -21.33 -1.33
N ILE A 817 5.45 -20.66 -0.25
CA ILE A 817 6.37 -20.34 0.86
C ILE A 817 6.59 -21.55 1.76
N ASN A 818 7.74 -21.56 2.42
CA ASN A 818 8.10 -22.52 3.46
C ASN A 818 8.15 -21.81 4.82
N HIS A 819 6.97 -21.54 5.39
CA HIS A 819 6.83 -20.79 6.63
C HIS A 819 5.84 -21.49 7.59
N PRO A 820 6.09 -21.49 8.92
CA PRO A 820 5.18 -22.10 9.90
C PRO A 820 3.73 -21.58 9.79
N ASP A 821 3.58 -20.27 9.58
CA ASP A 821 2.27 -19.61 9.50
C ASP A 821 1.58 -19.74 8.14
N LYS A 822 2.15 -20.45 7.17
CA LYS A 822 1.54 -20.64 5.84
C LYS A 822 0.07 -21.03 5.91
N SER A 823 -0.26 -22.02 6.74
CA SER A 823 -1.65 -22.48 6.90
C SER A 823 -2.56 -21.42 7.50
N LYS A 824 -2.04 -20.59 8.42
CA LYS A 824 -2.76 -19.46 9.04
C LYS A 824 -3.04 -18.37 8.01
N ILE A 825 -2.05 -18.01 7.20
CA ILE A 825 -2.18 -17.02 6.12
C ILE A 825 -3.19 -17.51 5.08
N LEU A 826 -3.09 -18.77 4.61
CA LEU A 826 -4.04 -19.34 3.65
C LEU A 826 -5.48 -19.35 4.20
N ARG A 827 -5.65 -19.59 5.51
CA ARG A 827 -6.95 -19.49 6.17
C ARG A 827 -7.49 -18.06 6.13
N LYS A 828 -6.68 -17.05 6.47
CA LYS A 828 -7.05 -15.63 6.40
C LYS A 828 -7.39 -15.16 4.99
N ILE A 829 -6.63 -15.59 3.99
CA ILE A 829 -6.93 -15.30 2.58
C ILE A 829 -8.30 -15.89 2.20
N LYS A 830 -8.58 -17.12 2.63
CA LYS A 830 -9.86 -17.77 2.38
C LYS A 830 -11.02 -17.07 3.09
N GLU A 831 -10.81 -16.58 4.31
CA GLU A 831 -11.79 -15.75 5.04
C GLU A 831 -12.12 -14.48 4.25
N ARG A 832 -11.10 -13.74 3.77
CA ARG A 832 -11.30 -12.55 2.93
C ARG A 832 -11.97 -12.90 1.59
N GLN A 833 -11.64 -14.04 0.98
CA GLN A 833 -12.33 -14.54 -0.22
C GLN A 833 -13.82 -14.87 0.03
N GLN A 834 -14.18 -15.32 1.23
CA GLN A 834 -15.56 -15.62 1.60
C GLN A 834 -16.39 -14.36 1.85
N LEU A 835 -15.76 -13.25 2.29
CA LEU A 835 -16.43 -11.95 2.39
C LEU A 835 -16.86 -11.41 1.02
N LEU A 836 -16.15 -11.75 -0.06
CA LEU A 836 -16.52 -11.40 -1.44
C LEU A 836 -17.70 -12.22 -2.01
N VAL A 837 -18.10 -13.30 -1.32
CA VAL A 837 -19.19 -14.21 -1.74
C VAL A 837 -20.48 -13.93 -0.97
N LYS A 838 -20.38 -13.26 0.18
CA LYS A 838 -21.51 -12.68 0.91
C LYS A 838 -21.88 -11.35 0.29
#